data_AF-A0A8T7JZ71-F1
#
_entry.id   AF-A0A8T7JZ71-F1
#
_cell.length_a   1.000
_cell.length_b   1.000
_cell.length_c   1.000
_cell.angle_alpha   90.00
_cell.angle_beta   90.00
_cell.angle_gamma   90.00
#
_symmetry.space_group_name_H-M   'P 1'
#
loop_
_entity.id
_entity.type
_entity.pdbx_description
1 polymer ?
#
loop_
_entity_poly.entity_id
_entity_poly.type
_entity_poly.pdbx_seq_one_letter_code
_entity_poly.pdbx_strand_id
1 'polypeptide(L)'
;MPQSRFTIFRRILVGLVASLVISFTRVGAFFDLSSRSVMDGSFITLVPALAVFVCLLAISPTLETTFAHASPQTRWLIFLYPLFSTLFLIPATHYSFLPLLFILFILIVTPAAPFIQKCIEAGGILRAAGAWLFSFIFSAVLISFLDAFYSNPIEVILLTLFLQGTLSIGGYFLMGRIRRVTGKRFSDALVHASLFLLLTIFIAWLFHANRRVSLFPASYFLIEESTREIFLFTSLAALPWQIWLHLQLKFSGLYNRLKHTKTYAYISQNLAGLSLAFGFFVLYLLFASVLNDPRFDVDDIYFDADHFNYRVRLTTDTWQDYYWRSVHPFMILLFRPPVDLISVFLKGDKLWSAYVFAAVGGAACVYLAWMFIKHASGNSVYASLIAALLGCSASHLIFGSLLESYIFLAASLLLFYVLLIKDRPLPALMGASLATIGITYTNFAQNVIALFTVRPNIKQMFRFGVTVIVFLVLLTLLNNLLYPDAHPFFFVPSTLLAERQNLFPLNGLRIQALIRAFFFQNVIAPAPIFYDKDIPFIQFRFFKPEIDELSQYELPIQSFTAWVWLGFLLFAGALFVLNLKKNPHLRLSIALAGCLAFNTLLHLRYGKEFFLYSANWTYALVLFVGLAWQPLADRRWFQWLLVLLLLLVAWNNSILIKTILSVLRAQV
;
A
#
# COMPACT_ATOMS: atom_id res chain seq x y z
N MET A 1 -12.89 -8.79 -62.79
CA MET A 1 -14.03 -9.54 -62.23
C MET A 1 -13.72 -10.92 -61.61
N PRO A 2 -12.68 -11.70 -61.96
CA PRO A 2 -12.47 -13.01 -61.33
C PRO A 2 -11.93 -12.96 -59.89
N GLN A 3 -11.21 -11.91 -59.50
CA GLN A 3 -10.67 -11.77 -58.14
C GLN A 3 -11.76 -11.61 -57.05
N SER A 4 -12.93 -11.00 -57.33
CA SER A 4 -13.94 -10.78 -56.29
C SER A 4 -14.70 -12.06 -55.90
N ARG A 5 -15.00 -12.93 -56.88
CA ARG A 5 -15.69 -14.21 -56.61
C ARG A 5 -14.85 -15.18 -55.78
N PHE A 6 -13.55 -15.27 -56.07
CA PHE A 6 -12.62 -16.12 -55.31
C PHE A 6 -12.47 -15.64 -53.86
N THR A 7 -12.48 -14.31 -53.65
CA THR A 7 -12.39 -13.72 -52.31
C THR A 7 -13.65 -14.00 -51.49
N ILE A 8 -14.85 -13.88 -52.08
CA ILE A 8 -16.13 -14.19 -51.42
C ILE A 8 -16.20 -15.68 -51.04
N PHE A 9 -15.81 -16.58 -51.94
CA PHE A 9 -15.80 -18.01 -51.68
C PHE A 9 -14.88 -18.38 -50.51
N ARG A 10 -13.67 -17.80 -50.49
CA ARG A 10 -12.71 -17.98 -49.39
C ARG A 10 -13.27 -17.48 -48.05
N ARG A 11 -13.97 -16.34 -48.01
CA ARG A 11 -14.61 -15.80 -46.80
C ARG A 11 -15.66 -16.76 -46.25
N ILE A 12 -16.50 -17.29 -47.13
CA ILE A 12 -17.53 -18.27 -46.77
C ILE A 12 -16.88 -19.54 -46.22
N LEU A 13 -15.86 -20.07 -46.89
CA LEU A 13 -15.20 -21.29 -46.44
C LEU A 13 -14.50 -21.11 -45.07
N VAL A 14 -13.71 -20.05 -44.90
CA VAL A 14 -13.00 -19.77 -43.63
C VAL A 14 -13.98 -19.48 -42.50
N GLY A 15 -15.02 -18.69 -42.77
CA GLY A 15 -16.07 -18.39 -41.79
C GLY A 15 -16.79 -19.64 -41.33
N LEU A 16 -17.14 -20.54 -42.27
CA LEU A 16 -17.86 -21.78 -41.98
C LEU A 16 -17.01 -22.73 -41.13
N VAL A 17 -15.73 -22.93 -41.49
CA VAL A 17 -14.81 -23.79 -40.74
C VAL A 17 -14.60 -23.22 -39.34
N ALA A 18 -14.34 -21.92 -39.22
CA ALA A 18 -14.15 -21.27 -37.92
C ALA A 18 -15.41 -21.38 -37.04
N SER A 19 -16.59 -21.16 -37.61
CA SER A 19 -17.83 -21.22 -36.84
C SER A 19 -18.20 -22.63 -36.39
N LEU A 20 -17.94 -23.64 -37.23
CA LEU A 20 -18.10 -25.05 -36.86
C LEU A 20 -17.13 -25.42 -35.74
N VAL A 21 -15.85 -25.07 -35.86
CA VAL A 21 -14.84 -25.32 -34.81
C VAL A 21 -15.26 -24.68 -33.49
N ILE A 22 -15.65 -23.40 -33.51
CA ILE A 22 -16.13 -22.67 -32.33
C ILE A 22 -17.33 -23.37 -31.69
N SER A 23 -18.29 -23.79 -32.51
CA SER A 23 -19.51 -24.42 -32.01
C SER A 23 -19.25 -25.81 -31.46
N PHE A 24 -18.56 -26.69 -32.20
CA PHE A 24 -18.21 -28.04 -31.74
C PHE A 24 -17.40 -28.03 -30.45
N THR A 25 -16.44 -27.11 -30.32
CA THR A 25 -15.67 -26.91 -29.09
C THR A 25 -16.57 -26.55 -27.90
N ARG A 26 -17.55 -25.65 -28.08
CA ARG A 26 -18.47 -25.29 -27.00
C ARG A 26 -19.43 -26.42 -26.66
N VAL A 27 -19.98 -27.06 -27.68
CA VAL A 27 -20.96 -28.11 -27.46
C VAL A 27 -20.34 -29.30 -26.73
N GLY A 28 -19.13 -29.72 -27.12
CA GLY A 28 -18.41 -30.79 -26.42
C GLY A 28 -18.00 -30.45 -24.97
N ALA A 29 -18.02 -29.18 -24.57
CA ALA A 29 -17.65 -28.77 -23.22
C ALA A 29 -18.84 -28.59 -22.27
N PHE A 30 -20.00 -28.18 -22.79
CA PHE A 30 -21.18 -27.86 -21.97
C PHE A 30 -22.32 -28.87 -22.09
N PHE A 31 -22.29 -29.71 -23.13
CA PHE A 31 -23.36 -30.65 -23.40
C PHE A 31 -22.79 -32.05 -23.56
N ASP A 32 -23.35 -32.99 -22.81
CA ASP A 32 -23.16 -34.41 -23.10
C ASP A 32 -23.95 -34.73 -24.38
N LEU A 33 -23.27 -34.65 -25.52
CA LEU A 33 -23.86 -34.96 -26.82
C LEU A 33 -24.26 -36.43 -26.94
N SER A 34 -23.63 -37.32 -26.17
CA SER A 34 -23.92 -38.76 -26.21
C SER A 34 -25.26 -39.10 -25.54
N SER A 35 -25.71 -38.24 -24.61
CA SER A 35 -26.97 -38.39 -23.91
C SER A 35 -28.16 -37.71 -24.60
N ARG A 36 -27.96 -37.10 -25.78
CA ARG A 36 -28.97 -36.31 -26.49
C ARG A 36 -29.37 -36.97 -27.80
N SER A 37 -30.60 -36.69 -28.24
CA SER A 37 -31.05 -37.14 -29.56
C SER A 37 -30.16 -36.52 -30.65
N VAL A 38 -30.00 -37.21 -31.78
CA VAL A 38 -29.23 -36.70 -32.94
C VAL A 38 -29.74 -35.33 -33.39
N MET A 39 -31.06 -35.11 -33.30
CA MET A 39 -31.70 -33.84 -33.64
C MET A 39 -31.27 -32.73 -32.66
N ASP A 40 -31.35 -32.97 -31.35
CA ASP A 40 -30.95 -31.97 -30.34
C ASP A 40 -29.46 -31.65 -30.42
N GLY A 41 -28.60 -32.67 -30.57
CA GLY A 41 -27.17 -32.49 -30.75
C GLY A 41 -26.84 -31.67 -31.99
N SER A 42 -27.56 -31.90 -33.09
CA SER A 42 -27.44 -31.14 -34.33
C SER A 42 -27.88 -29.68 -34.15
N PHE A 43 -29.00 -29.42 -33.46
CA PHE A 43 -29.48 -28.05 -33.22
C PHE A 43 -28.56 -27.27 -32.29
N ILE A 44 -28.12 -27.88 -31.19
CA ILE A 44 -27.22 -27.27 -30.21
C ILE A 44 -25.87 -26.92 -30.85
N THR A 45 -25.45 -27.63 -31.91
CA THR A 45 -24.19 -27.35 -32.63
C THR A 45 -24.39 -26.43 -33.83
N LEU A 46 -25.39 -26.67 -34.67
CA LEU A 46 -25.53 -25.95 -35.94
C LEU A 46 -26.10 -24.55 -35.75
N VAL A 47 -26.97 -24.31 -34.77
CA VAL A 47 -27.56 -22.98 -34.54
C VAL A 47 -26.49 -21.96 -34.08
N PRO A 48 -25.63 -22.25 -33.08
CA PRO A 48 -24.53 -21.36 -32.73
C PRO A 48 -23.49 -21.25 -33.84
N ALA A 49 -23.20 -22.34 -34.57
CA ALA A 49 -22.29 -22.31 -35.71
C ALA A 49 -22.80 -21.36 -36.81
N LEU A 50 -24.12 -21.36 -37.09
CA LEU A 50 -24.72 -20.46 -38.06
C LEU A 50 -24.68 -19.00 -37.56
N ALA A 51 -24.99 -18.76 -36.29
CA ALA A 51 -24.91 -17.42 -35.70
C ALA A 51 -23.48 -16.84 -35.76
N VAL A 52 -22.48 -17.63 -35.36
CA VAL A 52 -21.06 -17.26 -35.44
C VAL A 52 -20.63 -17.06 -36.89
N PHE A 53 -21.09 -17.92 -37.81
CA PHE A 53 -20.80 -17.80 -39.23
C PHE A 53 -21.30 -16.46 -39.81
N VAL A 54 -22.53 -16.08 -39.50
CA VAL A 54 -23.12 -14.79 -39.95
C VAL A 54 -22.32 -13.62 -39.40
N CYS A 55 -21.94 -13.65 -38.12
CA CYS A 55 -21.08 -12.63 -37.52
C CYS A 55 -19.71 -12.54 -38.19
N LEU A 56 -19.06 -13.69 -38.43
CA LEU A 56 -17.76 -13.75 -39.10
C LEU A 56 -17.83 -13.23 -40.53
N LEU A 57 -18.90 -13.55 -41.28
CA LEU A 57 -19.12 -13.02 -42.63
C LEU A 57 -19.30 -11.50 -42.64
N ALA A 58 -19.99 -10.93 -41.64
CA ALA A 58 -20.17 -9.49 -41.52
C ALA A 58 -18.86 -8.76 -41.20
N ILE A 59 -17.97 -9.35 -40.39
CA ILE A 59 -16.74 -8.71 -39.91
C ILE A 59 -15.55 -8.99 -40.84
N SER A 60 -15.54 -10.12 -41.55
CA SER A 60 -14.45 -10.58 -42.43
C SER A 60 -13.97 -9.56 -43.48
N PRO A 61 -14.85 -8.81 -44.19
CA PRO A 61 -14.40 -7.77 -45.13
C PRO A 61 -13.51 -6.71 -44.45
N THR A 62 -13.87 -6.31 -43.23
CA THR A 62 -13.11 -5.33 -42.44
C THR A 62 -11.78 -5.90 -41.96
N LEU A 63 -11.75 -7.17 -41.55
CA LEU A 63 -10.52 -7.85 -41.13
C LEU A 63 -9.54 -8.03 -42.30
N GLU A 64 -10.04 -8.47 -43.45
CA GLU A 64 -9.22 -8.66 -44.66
C GLU A 64 -8.63 -7.36 -45.16
N THR A 65 -9.44 -6.30 -45.23
CA THR A 65 -8.95 -4.98 -45.63
C THR A 65 -7.90 -4.47 -44.65
N THR A 66 -8.15 -4.57 -43.34
CA THR A 66 -7.19 -4.17 -42.31
C THR A 66 -5.87 -4.97 -42.40
N PHE A 67 -5.95 -6.28 -42.61
CA PHE A 67 -4.77 -7.15 -42.74
C PHE A 67 -4.00 -6.89 -44.05
N ALA A 68 -4.70 -6.65 -45.16
CA ALA A 68 -4.10 -6.35 -46.45
C ALA A 68 -3.32 -5.03 -46.45
N HIS A 69 -3.78 -4.02 -45.71
CA HIS A 69 -3.07 -2.74 -45.57
C HIS A 69 -1.92 -2.79 -44.55
N ALA A 70 -1.85 -3.82 -43.71
CA ALA A 70 -0.82 -3.95 -42.71
C ALA A 70 0.55 -4.29 -43.32
N SER A 71 1.63 -3.70 -42.79
CA SER A 71 3.01 -4.03 -43.17
C SER A 71 3.33 -5.53 -42.94
N PRO A 72 4.34 -6.11 -43.62
CA PRO A 72 4.74 -7.50 -43.40
C PRO A 72 5.05 -7.82 -41.93
N GLN A 73 5.76 -6.91 -41.24
CA GLN A 73 6.08 -7.06 -39.81
C GLN A 73 4.80 -7.04 -38.94
N THR A 74 3.86 -6.15 -39.25
CA THR A 74 2.57 -6.06 -38.55
C THR A 74 1.75 -7.33 -38.77
N ARG A 75 1.69 -7.86 -39.99
CA ARG A 75 0.97 -9.11 -40.30
C ARG A 75 1.51 -10.30 -39.51
N TRP A 76 2.84 -10.43 -39.41
CA TRP A 76 3.47 -11.44 -38.57
C TRP A 76 3.05 -11.29 -37.11
N LEU A 77 3.01 -10.06 -36.59
CA LEU A 77 2.61 -9.81 -35.21
C LEU A 77 1.12 -10.12 -34.96
N ILE A 78 0.23 -9.78 -35.91
CA ILE A 78 -1.21 -10.14 -35.85
C ILE A 78 -1.42 -11.65 -35.83
N PHE A 79 -0.53 -12.45 -36.43
CA PHE A 79 -0.63 -13.90 -36.43
C PHE A 79 0.06 -14.56 -35.23
N LEU A 80 1.31 -14.16 -34.94
CA LEU A 80 2.10 -14.73 -33.86
C LEU A 80 1.52 -14.38 -32.48
N TYR A 81 0.95 -13.19 -32.31
CA TYR A 81 0.42 -12.77 -31.02
C TYR A 81 -0.77 -13.63 -30.53
N PRO A 82 -1.83 -13.86 -31.34
CA PRO A 82 -2.86 -14.83 -31.01
C PRO A 82 -2.33 -16.22 -30.72
N LEU A 83 -1.35 -16.70 -31.50
CA LEU A 83 -0.74 -18.01 -31.30
C LEU A 83 -0.07 -18.08 -29.91
N PHE A 84 0.81 -17.14 -29.59
CA PHE A 84 1.47 -17.09 -28.29
C PHE A 84 0.49 -16.90 -27.14
N SER A 85 -0.55 -16.06 -27.30
CA SER A 85 -1.56 -15.82 -26.27
C SER A 85 -2.38 -17.08 -25.98
N THR A 86 -2.76 -17.83 -27.02
CA THR A 86 -3.44 -19.12 -26.88
C THR A 86 -2.53 -20.17 -26.23
N LEU A 87 -1.26 -20.25 -26.64
CA LEU A 87 -0.29 -21.17 -26.03
C LEU A 87 -0.03 -20.85 -24.56
N PHE A 88 0.01 -19.55 -24.20
CA PHE A 88 0.20 -19.10 -22.81
C PHE A 88 -0.98 -19.48 -21.91
N LEU A 89 -2.18 -19.69 -22.48
CA LEU A 89 -3.36 -20.13 -21.75
C LEU A 89 -3.47 -21.65 -21.60
N ILE A 90 -2.58 -22.45 -22.22
CA ILE A 90 -2.61 -23.92 -22.09
C ILE A 90 -2.61 -24.41 -20.63
N PRO A 91 -1.75 -23.88 -19.72
CA PRO A 91 -1.74 -24.35 -18.33
C PRO A 91 -3.03 -24.06 -17.58
N ALA A 92 -3.86 -23.17 -18.13
CA ALA A 92 -5.07 -22.69 -17.50
C ALA A 92 -6.33 -23.14 -18.23
N THR A 93 -6.29 -23.71 -19.45
CA THR A 93 -7.52 -23.96 -20.24
C THR A 93 -7.51 -25.37 -20.84
N HIS A 94 -8.69 -25.98 -21.00
CA HIS A 94 -8.78 -27.28 -21.69
C HIS A 94 -8.36 -27.16 -23.16
N TYR A 95 -7.59 -28.15 -23.65
CA TYR A 95 -7.07 -28.18 -25.02
C TYR A 95 -8.13 -28.02 -26.11
N SER A 96 -9.37 -28.46 -25.85
CA SER A 96 -10.51 -28.31 -26.76
C SER A 96 -10.86 -26.85 -27.07
N PHE A 97 -10.54 -25.92 -26.16
CA PHE A 97 -10.81 -24.48 -26.32
C PHE A 97 -9.73 -23.70 -27.07
N LEU A 98 -8.55 -24.28 -27.31
CA LEU A 98 -7.44 -23.56 -27.96
C LEU A 98 -7.79 -23.00 -29.35
N PRO A 99 -8.48 -23.73 -30.24
CA PRO A 99 -8.88 -23.17 -31.55
C PRO A 99 -9.82 -21.97 -31.42
N LEU A 100 -10.78 -22.05 -30.49
CA LEU A 100 -11.70 -20.96 -30.18
C LEU A 100 -10.96 -19.73 -29.67
N LEU A 101 -10.04 -19.90 -28.71
CA LEU A 101 -9.23 -18.82 -28.15
C LEU A 101 -8.35 -18.16 -29.21
N PHE A 102 -7.74 -18.95 -30.08
CA PHE A 102 -6.94 -18.43 -31.20
C PHE A 102 -7.77 -17.55 -32.14
N ILE A 103 -8.96 -18.02 -32.54
CA ILE A 103 -9.87 -17.24 -33.39
C ILE A 103 -10.30 -15.96 -32.67
N LEU A 104 -10.67 -16.03 -31.39
CA LEU A 104 -11.02 -14.85 -30.58
C LEU A 104 -9.89 -13.82 -30.54
N PHE A 105 -8.65 -14.24 -30.27
CA PHE A 105 -7.52 -13.32 -30.28
C PHE A 105 -7.28 -12.69 -31.66
N ILE A 106 -7.42 -13.45 -32.75
CA ILE A 106 -7.33 -12.88 -34.12
C ILE A 106 -8.39 -11.78 -34.30
N LEU A 107 -9.63 -12.04 -33.90
CA LEU A 107 -10.74 -11.09 -34.01
C LEU A 107 -10.49 -9.83 -33.17
N ILE A 108 -9.88 -9.97 -32.00
CA ILE A 108 -9.57 -8.84 -31.10
C ILE A 108 -8.36 -8.03 -31.60
N VAL A 109 -7.32 -8.68 -32.14
CA VAL A 109 -6.04 -8.06 -32.49
C VAL A 109 -6.09 -7.40 -33.86
N THR A 110 -6.79 -8.00 -34.83
CA THR A 110 -6.80 -7.50 -36.21
C THR A 110 -7.31 -6.06 -36.31
N PRO A 111 -8.40 -5.63 -35.62
CA PRO A 111 -8.81 -4.23 -35.61
C PRO A 111 -7.75 -3.27 -35.02
N ALA A 112 -6.85 -3.76 -34.17
CA ALA A 112 -5.77 -2.98 -33.59
C ALA A 112 -4.54 -2.85 -34.53
N ALA A 113 -4.51 -3.55 -35.66
CA ALA A 113 -3.38 -3.60 -36.59
C ALA A 113 -2.86 -2.22 -37.06
N PRO A 114 -3.70 -1.23 -37.41
CA PRO A 114 -3.20 0.09 -37.84
C PRO A 114 -2.42 0.79 -36.72
N PHE A 115 -2.78 0.56 -35.46
CA PHE A 115 -2.14 1.14 -34.30
C PHE A 115 -0.85 0.40 -33.96
N ILE A 116 -0.85 -0.93 -34.05
CA ILE A 116 0.37 -1.74 -33.93
C ILE A 116 1.40 -1.29 -34.95
N GLN A 117 1.00 -1.13 -36.22
CA GLN A 117 1.88 -0.66 -37.28
C GLN A 117 2.49 0.71 -36.96
N LYS A 118 1.68 1.71 -36.64
CA LYS A 118 2.16 3.04 -36.24
C LYS A 118 3.11 2.99 -35.04
N CYS A 119 2.89 2.07 -34.11
CA CYS A 119 3.76 1.89 -32.94
C CYS A 119 5.11 1.29 -33.31
N ILE A 120 5.13 0.30 -34.23
CA ILE A 120 6.36 -0.30 -34.77
C ILE A 120 7.17 0.76 -35.52
N GLU A 121 6.53 1.49 -36.43
CA GLU A 121 7.16 2.57 -37.23
C GLU A 121 7.77 3.66 -36.32
N ALA A 122 7.14 3.93 -35.17
CA ALA A 122 7.64 4.89 -34.18
C ALA A 122 8.69 4.30 -33.20
N GLY A 123 9.10 3.03 -33.36
CA GLY A 123 10.02 2.33 -32.44
C GLY A 123 9.46 2.17 -31.02
N GLY A 124 8.13 2.22 -30.85
CA GLY A 124 7.44 2.28 -29.56
C GLY A 124 7.10 0.93 -28.95
N ILE A 125 7.31 -0.18 -29.67
CA ILE A 125 6.77 -1.50 -29.30
C ILE A 125 7.30 -2.01 -27.95
N LEU A 126 8.61 -1.88 -27.68
CA LEU A 126 9.22 -2.30 -26.42
C LEU A 126 8.67 -1.51 -25.23
N ARG A 127 8.37 -0.22 -25.43
CA ARG A 127 7.80 0.62 -24.38
C ARG A 127 6.35 0.26 -24.10
N ALA A 128 5.57 -0.06 -25.14
CA ALA A 128 4.20 -0.54 -24.97
C ALA A 128 4.17 -1.91 -24.27
N ALA A 129 5.03 -2.84 -24.67
CA ALA A 129 5.18 -4.15 -24.04
C ALA A 129 5.59 -4.02 -22.56
N GLY A 130 6.57 -3.16 -22.24
CA GLY A 130 6.96 -2.90 -20.84
C GLY A 130 5.87 -2.23 -20.01
N ALA A 131 5.05 -1.36 -20.62
CA ALA A 131 3.90 -0.75 -19.97
C ALA A 131 2.79 -1.78 -19.67
N TRP A 132 2.52 -2.67 -20.63
CA TRP A 132 1.62 -3.79 -20.44
C TRP A 132 2.12 -4.76 -19.37
N LEU A 133 3.41 -5.13 -19.37
CA LEU A 133 3.96 -6.02 -18.36
C LEU A 133 3.85 -5.42 -16.95
N PHE A 134 4.18 -4.14 -16.80
CA PHE A 134 3.94 -3.39 -15.57
C PHE A 134 2.46 -3.49 -15.18
N SER A 135 1.57 -3.15 -16.11
CA SER A 135 0.13 -3.20 -15.89
C SER A 135 -0.38 -4.58 -15.51
N PHE A 136 0.09 -5.63 -16.17
CA PHE A 136 -0.21 -7.03 -15.88
C PHE A 136 0.16 -7.42 -14.46
N ILE A 137 1.39 -7.13 -14.02
CA ILE A 137 1.86 -7.47 -12.68
C ILE A 137 1.02 -6.75 -11.60
N PHE A 138 0.82 -5.44 -11.75
CA PHE A 138 0.08 -4.66 -10.74
C PHE A 138 -1.43 -4.95 -10.78
N SER A 139 -1.99 -5.23 -11.96
CA SER A 139 -3.39 -5.65 -12.09
C SER A 139 -3.58 -7.04 -11.48
N ALA A 140 -2.63 -7.96 -11.64
CA ALA A 140 -2.70 -9.28 -11.01
C ALA A 140 -2.76 -9.17 -9.48
N VAL A 141 -1.92 -8.32 -8.88
CA VAL A 141 -1.93 -8.08 -7.43
C VAL A 141 -3.26 -7.49 -6.96
N LEU A 142 -3.78 -6.47 -7.67
CA LEU A 142 -5.04 -5.83 -7.29
C LEU A 142 -6.26 -6.73 -7.52
N ILE A 143 -6.29 -7.47 -8.63
CA ILE A 143 -7.34 -8.45 -8.91
C ILE A 143 -7.28 -9.57 -7.87
N SER A 144 -6.09 -10.06 -7.50
CA SER A 144 -5.96 -11.08 -6.44
C SER A 144 -6.63 -10.68 -5.12
N PHE A 145 -6.69 -9.38 -4.83
CA PHE A 145 -7.40 -8.84 -3.67
C PHE A 145 -8.88 -8.58 -3.93
N LEU A 146 -9.21 -7.95 -5.06
CA LEU A 146 -10.58 -7.56 -5.39
C LEU A 146 -11.46 -8.76 -5.75
N ASP A 147 -10.89 -9.85 -6.27
CA ASP A 147 -11.60 -11.06 -6.67
C ASP A 147 -12.34 -11.72 -5.50
N ALA A 148 -11.83 -11.56 -4.26
CA ALA A 148 -12.52 -11.98 -3.04
C ALA A 148 -13.87 -11.26 -2.81
N PHE A 149 -14.07 -10.10 -3.44
CA PHE A 149 -15.30 -9.30 -3.35
C PHE A 149 -16.08 -9.24 -4.68
N TYR A 150 -15.39 -9.44 -5.80
CA TYR A 150 -15.92 -9.31 -7.16
C TYR A 150 -15.62 -10.57 -7.97
N SER A 151 -16.31 -11.67 -7.67
CA SER A 151 -16.08 -12.98 -8.29
C SER A 151 -16.91 -13.22 -9.57
N ASN A 152 -17.83 -12.32 -9.92
CA ASN A 152 -18.59 -12.46 -11.16
C ASN A 152 -17.65 -12.30 -12.37
N PRO A 153 -17.65 -13.24 -13.34
CA PRO A 153 -16.84 -13.16 -14.57
C PRO A 153 -16.85 -11.80 -15.26
N ILE A 154 -18.02 -11.15 -15.33
CA ILE A 154 -18.18 -9.85 -15.97
C ILE A 154 -17.51 -8.74 -15.14
N GLU A 155 -17.66 -8.78 -13.81
CA GLU A 155 -16.99 -7.83 -12.91
C GLU A 155 -15.47 -7.97 -13.03
N VAL A 156 -14.94 -9.19 -13.03
CA VAL A 156 -13.50 -9.46 -13.22
C VAL A 156 -13.00 -8.96 -14.57
N ILE A 157 -13.74 -9.18 -15.67
CA ILE A 157 -13.38 -8.64 -16.99
C ILE A 157 -13.32 -7.11 -16.94
N LEU A 158 -14.35 -6.46 -16.41
CA LEU A 158 -14.44 -5.00 -16.37
C LEU A 158 -13.34 -4.39 -15.48
N LEU A 159 -13.11 -4.96 -14.30
CA LEU A 159 -12.03 -4.56 -13.40
C LEU A 159 -10.67 -4.77 -14.05
N THR A 160 -10.45 -5.92 -14.70
CA THR A 160 -9.19 -6.21 -15.39
C THR A 160 -8.95 -5.20 -16.51
N LEU A 161 -9.94 -4.91 -17.36
CA LEU A 161 -9.81 -3.92 -18.43
C LEU A 161 -9.55 -2.51 -17.88
N PHE A 162 -10.25 -2.11 -16.81
CA PHE A 162 -10.06 -0.82 -16.15
C PHE A 162 -8.65 -0.68 -15.56
N LEU A 163 -8.21 -1.67 -14.78
CA LEU A 163 -6.87 -1.71 -14.18
C LEU A 163 -5.79 -1.77 -15.27
N GLN A 164 -5.99 -2.59 -16.29
CA GLN A 164 -5.08 -2.70 -17.42
C GLN A 164 -4.94 -1.37 -18.18
N GLY A 165 -6.05 -0.66 -18.42
CA GLY A 165 -6.02 0.65 -19.06
C GLY A 165 -5.29 1.68 -18.20
N THR A 166 -5.68 1.82 -16.94
CA THR A 166 -5.15 2.85 -16.02
C THR A 166 -3.68 2.62 -15.66
N LEU A 167 -3.30 1.39 -15.28
CA LEU A 167 -1.93 1.03 -14.92
C LEU A 167 -1.01 1.02 -16.13
N SER A 168 -1.48 0.63 -17.32
CA SER A 168 -0.66 0.69 -18.53
C SER A 168 -0.32 2.12 -18.93
N ILE A 169 -1.24 3.08 -18.74
CA ILE A 169 -0.93 4.51 -18.91
C ILE A 169 0.20 4.92 -17.94
N GLY A 170 0.07 4.57 -16.67
CA GLY A 170 1.07 4.82 -15.64
C GLY A 170 2.44 4.19 -15.98
N GLY A 171 2.43 2.90 -16.34
CA GLY A 171 3.59 2.12 -16.74
C GLY A 171 4.29 2.70 -17.96
N TYR A 172 3.52 3.11 -18.99
CA TYR A 172 4.07 3.74 -20.19
C TYR A 172 4.84 5.02 -19.86
N PHE A 173 4.35 5.83 -18.91
CA PHE A 173 5.05 7.03 -18.45
C PHE A 173 6.23 6.72 -17.55
N LEU A 174 6.08 5.76 -16.64
CA LEU A 174 7.15 5.30 -15.75
C LEU A 174 8.34 4.80 -16.56
N MET A 175 8.14 3.95 -17.57
CA MET A 175 9.21 3.44 -18.44
C MET A 175 9.92 4.58 -19.19
N GLY A 176 9.16 5.56 -19.68
CA GLY A 176 9.74 6.77 -20.30
C GLY A 176 10.52 7.64 -19.33
N ARG A 177 10.20 7.61 -18.03
CA ARG A 177 10.97 8.30 -16.98
C ARG A 177 12.20 7.50 -16.59
N ILE A 178 12.08 6.20 -16.34
CA ILE A 178 13.18 5.30 -16.01
C ILE A 178 14.28 5.45 -17.06
N ARG A 179 13.96 5.30 -18.35
CA ARG A 179 14.94 5.47 -19.43
C ARG A 179 15.69 6.81 -19.37
N ARG A 180 14.99 7.91 -19.06
CA ARG A 180 15.61 9.24 -18.93
C ARG A 180 16.47 9.38 -17.67
N VAL A 181 16.03 8.83 -16.55
CA VAL A 181 16.77 8.89 -15.27
C VAL A 181 18.00 8.00 -15.36
N THR A 182 17.88 6.76 -15.84
CA THR A 182 19.01 5.86 -16.04
C THR A 182 20.07 6.46 -16.96
N GLY A 183 19.67 7.18 -18.02
CA GLY A 183 20.60 7.84 -18.93
C GLY A 183 21.29 9.10 -18.37
N LYS A 184 20.73 9.76 -17.35
CA LYS A 184 21.29 11.03 -16.80
C LYS A 184 21.84 10.91 -15.38
N ARG A 185 21.32 9.98 -14.59
CA ARG A 185 21.57 9.79 -13.15
C ARG A 185 21.53 8.31 -12.81
N PHE A 186 22.40 7.53 -13.46
CA PHE A 186 22.45 6.08 -13.31
C PHE A 186 22.55 5.62 -11.84
N SER A 187 23.37 6.30 -11.03
CA SER A 187 23.52 5.99 -9.61
C SER A 187 22.22 6.20 -8.81
N ASP A 188 21.42 7.25 -9.12
CA ASP A 188 20.12 7.44 -8.47
C ASP A 188 19.19 6.28 -8.79
N ALA A 189 19.15 5.90 -10.08
CA ALA A 189 18.33 4.78 -10.54
C ALA A 189 18.74 3.48 -9.85
N LEU A 190 20.03 3.26 -9.64
CA LEU A 190 20.55 2.03 -9.04
C LEU A 190 20.25 1.96 -7.53
N VAL A 191 20.37 3.05 -6.78
CA VAL A 191 19.95 3.08 -5.35
C VAL A 191 18.43 2.89 -5.22
N HIS A 192 17.63 3.55 -6.06
CA HIS A 192 16.17 3.32 -6.06
C HIS A 192 15.81 1.89 -6.45
N ALA A 193 16.53 1.28 -7.39
CA ALA A 193 16.34 -0.12 -7.77
C ALA A 193 16.70 -1.07 -6.63
N SER A 194 17.81 -0.83 -5.90
CA SER A 194 18.18 -1.61 -4.72
C SER A 194 17.12 -1.51 -3.62
N LEU A 195 16.59 -0.31 -3.35
CA LEU A 195 15.52 -0.11 -2.38
C LEU A 195 14.23 -0.82 -2.81
N PHE A 196 13.86 -0.72 -4.08
CA PHE A 196 12.70 -1.43 -4.63
C PHE A 196 12.85 -2.94 -4.48
N LEU A 197 14.03 -3.49 -4.85
CA LEU A 197 14.33 -4.91 -4.73
C LEU A 197 14.26 -5.38 -3.27
N LEU A 198 14.85 -4.63 -2.33
CA LEU A 198 14.77 -4.91 -0.90
C LEU A 198 13.32 -5.03 -0.44
N LEU A 199 12.48 -4.05 -0.80
CA LEU A 199 11.07 -4.03 -0.40
C LEU A 199 10.29 -5.18 -1.05
N THR A 200 10.52 -5.48 -2.33
CA THR A 200 9.89 -6.61 -3.02
C THR A 200 10.28 -7.94 -2.37
N ILE A 201 11.56 -8.14 -2.03
CA ILE A 201 12.03 -9.34 -1.33
C ILE A 201 11.36 -9.43 0.04
N PHE A 202 11.25 -8.32 0.77
CA PHE A 202 10.63 -8.32 2.10
C PHE A 202 9.13 -8.65 2.04
N ILE A 203 8.40 -8.08 1.08
CA ILE A 203 6.98 -8.40 0.82
C ILE A 203 6.82 -9.88 0.45
N ALA A 204 7.66 -10.40 -0.45
CA ALA A 204 7.59 -11.79 -0.88
C ALA A 204 7.93 -12.75 0.27
N TRP A 205 8.93 -12.41 1.09
CA TRP A 205 9.28 -13.16 2.29
C TRP A 205 8.12 -13.18 3.29
N LEU A 206 7.49 -12.03 3.55
CA LEU A 206 6.37 -11.91 4.48
C LEU A 206 5.17 -12.71 3.99
N PHE A 207 4.82 -12.59 2.71
CA PHE A 207 3.77 -13.38 2.08
C PHE A 207 4.02 -14.89 2.28
N HIS A 208 5.24 -15.34 2.00
CA HIS A 208 5.62 -16.75 2.18
C HIS A 208 5.61 -17.19 3.64
N ALA A 209 6.04 -16.33 4.57
CA ALA A 209 6.01 -16.60 6.00
C ALA A 209 4.57 -16.73 6.51
N ASN A 210 3.69 -15.81 6.11
CA ASN A 210 2.27 -15.82 6.47
C ASN A 210 1.56 -17.08 5.94
N ARG A 211 1.85 -17.53 4.71
CA ARG A 211 1.28 -18.77 4.15
C ARG A 211 1.57 -20.04 4.96
N ARG A 212 2.55 -20.01 5.86
CA ARG A 212 2.86 -21.15 6.75
C ARG A 212 1.98 -21.18 8.00
N VAL A 213 1.19 -20.14 8.23
CA VAL A 213 0.28 -20.02 9.36
C VAL A 213 -1.14 -20.20 8.84
N SER A 214 -1.93 -21.05 9.51
CA SER A 214 -3.35 -21.33 9.18
C SER A 214 -4.24 -20.08 9.23
N LEU A 215 -3.76 -19.02 9.88
CA LEU A 215 -4.42 -17.73 9.99
C LEU A 215 -4.44 -16.92 8.70
N PHE A 216 -3.45 -17.12 7.81
CA PHE A 216 -3.30 -16.23 6.66
C PHE A 216 -4.37 -16.51 5.60
N PRO A 217 -5.24 -15.53 5.29
CA PRO A 217 -6.33 -15.71 4.34
C PRO A 217 -5.80 -15.57 2.90
N ALA A 218 -5.05 -16.58 2.44
CA ALA A 218 -4.34 -16.56 1.16
C ALA A 218 -5.28 -16.32 -0.05
N SER A 219 -6.57 -16.63 0.08
CA SER A 219 -7.59 -16.37 -0.94
C SER A 219 -7.78 -14.89 -1.27
N TYR A 220 -7.40 -13.96 -0.38
CA TYR A 220 -7.46 -12.51 -0.62
C TYR A 220 -6.19 -11.96 -1.31
N PHE A 221 -5.23 -12.82 -1.61
CA PHE A 221 -3.94 -12.41 -2.18
C PHE A 221 -3.51 -13.29 -3.35
N LEU A 222 -4.38 -14.21 -3.77
CA LEU A 222 -4.20 -15.06 -4.93
C LEU A 222 -5.49 -14.99 -5.76
N ILE A 223 -5.36 -14.83 -7.08
CA ILE A 223 -6.51 -14.89 -7.99
C ILE A 223 -7.17 -16.27 -7.86
N GLU A 224 -8.50 -16.29 -7.71
CA GLU A 224 -9.27 -17.52 -7.60
C GLU A 224 -9.10 -18.38 -8.86
N GLU A 225 -9.12 -19.70 -8.69
CA GLU A 225 -8.96 -20.62 -9.82
C GLU A 225 -10.01 -20.39 -10.92
N SER A 226 -11.25 -20.07 -10.52
CA SER A 226 -12.39 -19.83 -11.41
C SER A 226 -12.26 -18.55 -12.27
N THR A 227 -11.52 -17.54 -11.79
CA THR A 227 -11.39 -16.23 -12.44
C THR A 227 -10.00 -16.00 -13.04
N ARG A 228 -9.01 -16.82 -12.66
CA ARG A 228 -7.63 -16.79 -13.16
C ARG A 228 -7.55 -16.84 -14.68
N GLU A 229 -8.27 -17.74 -15.32
CA GLU A 229 -8.34 -17.85 -16.78
C GLU A 229 -8.88 -16.57 -17.42
N ILE A 230 -9.92 -16.01 -16.82
CA ILE A 230 -10.60 -14.80 -17.28
C ILE A 230 -9.66 -13.60 -17.18
N PHE A 231 -8.96 -13.45 -16.06
CA PHE A 231 -7.95 -12.41 -15.87
C PHE A 231 -6.83 -12.51 -16.89
N LEU A 232 -6.26 -13.72 -17.09
CA LEU A 232 -5.17 -13.95 -18.03
C LEU A 232 -5.61 -13.66 -19.47
N PHE A 233 -6.74 -14.21 -19.90
CA PHE A 233 -7.31 -13.96 -21.22
C PHE A 233 -7.56 -12.48 -21.45
N THR A 234 -8.24 -11.80 -20.51
CA THR A 234 -8.58 -10.38 -20.63
C THR A 234 -7.34 -9.49 -20.66
N SER A 235 -6.35 -9.80 -19.81
CA SER A 235 -5.09 -9.06 -19.77
C SER A 235 -4.28 -9.20 -21.06
N LEU A 236 -4.22 -10.40 -21.65
CA LEU A 236 -3.62 -10.60 -22.96
C LEU A 236 -4.45 -9.88 -24.04
N ALA A 237 -5.77 -10.01 -24.04
CA ALA A 237 -6.63 -9.34 -25.00
C ALA A 237 -6.48 -7.80 -24.95
N ALA A 238 -6.09 -7.23 -23.81
CA ALA A 238 -5.88 -5.79 -23.64
C ALA A 238 -4.62 -5.24 -24.34
N LEU A 239 -3.54 -6.02 -24.54
CA LEU A 239 -2.25 -5.50 -25.05
C LEU A 239 -2.37 -4.72 -26.39
N PRO A 240 -3.01 -5.27 -27.46
CA PRO A 240 -3.16 -4.54 -28.72
C PRO A 240 -3.91 -3.22 -28.57
N TRP A 241 -4.91 -3.20 -27.68
CA TRP A 241 -5.75 -2.03 -27.43
C TRP A 241 -5.07 -1.00 -26.51
N GLN A 242 -4.15 -1.42 -25.66
CA GLN A 242 -3.28 -0.50 -24.93
C GLN A 242 -2.36 0.30 -25.87
N ILE A 243 -1.88 -0.32 -26.96
CA ILE A 243 -1.11 0.39 -27.99
C ILE A 243 -1.96 1.50 -28.62
N TRP A 244 -3.21 1.19 -28.97
CA TRP A 244 -4.17 2.20 -29.43
C TRP A 244 -4.34 3.32 -28.40
N LEU A 245 -4.60 2.96 -27.13
CA LEU A 245 -4.78 3.92 -26.05
C LEU A 245 -3.57 4.85 -25.88
N HIS A 246 -2.34 4.31 -25.92
CA HIS A 246 -1.12 5.10 -25.80
C HIS A 246 -0.92 6.05 -26.99
N LEU A 247 -1.22 5.59 -28.21
CA LEU A 247 -1.14 6.42 -29.41
C LEU A 247 -2.20 7.52 -29.37
N GLN A 248 -3.44 7.20 -28.98
CA GLN A 248 -4.49 8.19 -28.81
C GLN A 248 -4.08 9.22 -27.77
N LEU A 249 -3.57 8.81 -26.60
CA LEU A 249 -3.10 9.76 -25.60
C LEU A 249 -2.00 10.69 -26.14
N LYS A 250 -1.06 10.15 -26.90
CA LYS A 250 0.04 10.92 -27.49
C LYS A 250 -0.43 11.90 -28.57
N PHE A 251 -1.32 11.48 -29.47
CA PHE A 251 -1.69 12.24 -30.67
C PHE A 251 -2.96 13.08 -30.51
N SER A 252 -3.90 12.72 -29.64
CA SER A 252 -5.12 13.51 -29.35
C SER A 252 -4.83 14.81 -28.58
N GLY A 253 -3.58 15.04 -28.17
CA GLY A 253 -3.21 16.12 -27.26
C GLY A 253 -3.71 15.92 -25.82
N LEU A 254 -4.50 14.86 -25.53
CA LEU A 254 -4.99 14.55 -24.18
C LEU A 254 -3.83 14.38 -23.20
N TYR A 255 -2.72 13.76 -23.62
CA TYR A 255 -1.51 13.68 -22.79
C TYR A 255 -0.93 15.06 -22.47
N ASN A 256 -0.85 15.96 -23.47
CA ASN A 256 -0.36 17.30 -23.22
C ASN A 256 -1.30 18.04 -22.25
N ARG A 257 -2.63 17.90 -22.41
CA ARG A 257 -3.61 18.43 -21.45
C ARG A 257 -3.40 17.86 -20.04
N LEU A 258 -3.24 16.54 -19.90
CA LEU A 258 -2.98 15.88 -18.63
C LEU A 258 -1.71 16.39 -17.96
N LYS A 259 -0.62 16.63 -18.73
CA LYS A 259 0.62 17.21 -18.18
C LYS A 259 0.44 18.58 -17.54
N HIS A 260 -0.50 19.36 -18.05
CA HIS A 260 -0.80 20.70 -17.52
C HIS A 260 -1.71 20.65 -16.28
N THR A 261 -2.22 19.47 -15.90
CA THR A 261 -3.01 19.33 -14.66
C THR A 261 -2.13 19.36 -13.42
N LYS A 262 -2.65 19.95 -12.34
CA LYS A 262 -1.99 19.95 -11.02
C LYS A 262 -1.78 18.52 -10.50
N THR A 263 -2.71 17.62 -10.78
CA THR A 263 -2.64 16.21 -10.38
C THR A 263 -1.46 15.50 -11.03
N TYR A 264 -1.27 15.64 -12.35
CA TYR A 264 -0.12 15.04 -13.02
C TYR A 264 1.19 15.63 -12.50
N ALA A 265 1.26 16.96 -12.34
CA ALA A 265 2.44 17.62 -11.79
C ALA A 265 2.78 17.08 -10.40
N TYR A 266 1.78 16.90 -9.54
CA TYR A 266 1.94 16.34 -8.20
C TYR A 266 2.41 14.89 -8.24
N ILE A 267 1.73 14.00 -8.95
CA ILE A 267 2.11 12.58 -9.04
C ILE A 267 3.52 12.45 -9.63
N SER A 268 3.82 13.20 -10.69
CA SER A 268 5.14 13.20 -11.32
C SER A 268 6.24 13.69 -10.37
N GLN A 269 6.02 14.78 -9.63
CA GLN A 269 7.01 15.28 -8.68
C GLN A 269 7.23 14.33 -7.49
N ASN A 270 6.18 13.61 -7.08
CA ASN A 270 6.18 12.80 -5.86
C ASN A 270 6.19 11.28 -6.10
N LEU A 271 6.44 10.85 -7.35
CA LEU A 271 6.33 9.44 -7.75
C LEU A 271 7.17 8.49 -6.88
N ALA A 272 8.41 8.85 -6.56
CA ALA A 272 9.27 8.01 -5.74
C ALA A 272 8.70 7.77 -4.33
N GLY A 273 8.15 8.82 -3.70
CA GLY A 273 7.50 8.72 -2.41
C GLY A 273 6.19 7.92 -2.46
N LEU A 274 5.37 8.16 -3.49
CA LEU A 274 4.11 7.43 -3.69
C LEU A 274 4.35 5.94 -3.94
N SER A 275 5.34 5.59 -4.78
CA SER A 275 5.71 4.19 -5.03
C SER A 275 6.25 3.50 -3.78
N LEU A 276 7.07 4.19 -2.98
CA LEU A 276 7.56 3.66 -1.71
C LEU A 276 6.42 3.41 -0.72
N ALA A 277 5.54 4.40 -0.56
CA ALA A 277 4.36 4.27 0.30
C ALA A 277 3.43 3.14 -0.14
N PHE A 278 3.22 2.96 -1.45
CA PHE A 278 2.44 1.83 -1.97
C PHE A 278 3.06 0.47 -1.62
N GLY A 279 4.39 0.34 -1.71
CA GLY A 279 5.05 -0.91 -1.31
C GLY A 279 4.88 -1.20 0.19
N PHE A 280 4.98 -0.18 1.05
CA PHE A 280 4.69 -0.35 2.48
C PHE A 280 3.21 -0.60 2.77
N PHE A 281 2.28 0.00 2.01
CA PHE A 281 0.85 -0.33 2.10
C PHE A 281 0.61 -1.83 1.89
N VAL A 282 1.18 -2.42 0.84
CA VAL A 282 1.07 -3.86 0.57
C VAL A 282 1.67 -4.68 1.71
N LEU A 283 2.86 -4.30 2.19
CA LEU A 283 3.52 -4.96 3.31
C LEU A 283 2.64 -4.95 4.56
N TYR A 284 2.13 -3.77 4.92
CA TYR A 284 1.32 -3.61 6.13
C TYR A 284 -0.01 -4.35 6.03
N LEU A 285 -0.67 -4.32 4.87
CA LEU A 285 -1.92 -5.05 4.63
C LEU A 285 -1.74 -6.56 4.74
N LEU A 286 -0.63 -7.09 4.18
CA LEU A 286 -0.31 -8.52 4.31
C LEU A 286 -0.19 -8.93 5.77
N PHE A 287 0.50 -8.14 6.58
CA PHE A 287 0.67 -8.47 7.99
C PHE A 287 -0.60 -8.22 8.82
N ALA A 288 -1.36 -7.18 8.47
CA ALA A 288 -2.64 -6.85 9.10
C ALA A 288 -3.65 -8.00 9.01
N SER A 289 -3.65 -8.72 7.89
CA SER A 289 -4.55 -9.87 7.68
C SER A 289 -4.30 -11.04 8.63
N VAL A 290 -3.13 -11.09 9.29
CA VAL A 290 -2.81 -12.12 10.30
C VAL A 290 -2.93 -11.57 11.72
N LEU A 291 -2.39 -10.38 11.99
CA LEU A 291 -2.36 -9.82 13.35
C LEU A 291 -3.77 -9.58 13.91
N ASN A 292 -4.72 -9.21 13.06
CA ASN A 292 -6.06 -8.80 13.47
C ASN A 292 -7.11 -9.90 13.31
N ASP A 293 -6.70 -11.17 13.12
CA ASP A 293 -7.60 -12.30 12.91
C ASP A 293 -8.71 -12.34 13.98
N PRO A 294 -9.99 -12.48 13.60
CA PRO A 294 -11.13 -12.50 14.52
C PRO A 294 -11.03 -13.49 15.67
N ARG A 295 -10.26 -14.57 15.53
CA ARG A 295 -10.03 -15.57 16.60
C ARG A 295 -9.26 -15.00 17.79
N PHE A 296 -8.49 -13.94 17.60
CA PHE A 296 -7.87 -13.20 18.69
C PHE A 296 -8.84 -12.13 19.18
N ASP A 297 -9.71 -12.50 20.11
CA ASP A 297 -10.89 -11.75 20.58
C ASP A 297 -10.71 -11.08 21.95
N VAL A 298 -9.45 -10.87 22.34
CA VAL A 298 -9.06 -10.12 23.54
C VAL A 298 -7.96 -9.12 23.19
N ASP A 299 -7.86 -8.04 23.97
CA ASP A 299 -6.77 -7.05 23.85
C ASP A 299 -5.47 -7.55 24.51
N ASP A 300 -4.45 -6.69 24.56
CA ASP A 300 -3.17 -6.89 25.27
C ASP A 300 -2.25 -7.99 24.72
N ILE A 301 -2.67 -8.71 23.67
CA ILE A 301 -1.85 -9.70 22.97
C ILE A 301 -0.59 -9.03 22.41
N TYR A 302 -0.72 -7.87 21.76
CA TYR A 302 0.38 -7.21 21.09
C TYR A 302 0.79 -5.94 21.84
N PHE A 303 1.74 -6.03 22.76
CA PHE A 303 2.37 -4.87 23.40
C PHE A 303 1.37 -3.91 24.11
N ASP A 304 0.40 -4.42 24.89
CA ASP A 304 -0.72 -3.64 25.48
C ASP A 304 -1.64 -2.94 24.44
N ALA A 305 -1.66 -3.40 23.19
CA ALA A 305 -2.55 -2.80 22.20
C ALA A 305 -4.02 -3.23 22.39
N ASP A 306 -4.93 -2.30 22.09
CA ASP A 306 -6.37 -2.48 22.23
C ASP A 306 -6.99 -2.99 20.90
N HIS A 307 -6.31 -3.91 20.20
CA HIS A 307 -6.64 -4.25 18.81
C HIS A 307 -8.03 -4.87 18.64
N PHE A 308 -8.50 -5.62 19.64
CA PHE A 308 -9.84 -6.20 19.62
C PHE A 308 -10.89 -5.11 19.76
N ASN A 309 -10.71 -4.19 20.72
CA ASN A 309 -11.62 -3.04 20.87
C ASN A 309 -11.69 -2.20 19.60
N TYR A 310 -10.55 -1.92 18.97
CA TYR A 310 -10.53 -1.18 17.70
C TYR A 310 -11.20 -1.92 16.56
N ARG A 311 -11.04 -3.25 16.48
CA ARG A 311 -11.78 -4.07 15.52
C ARG A 311 -13.27 -3.91 15.74
N VAL A 312 -13.77 -4.13 16.96
CA VAL A 312 -15.20 -3.96 17.29
C VAL A 312 -15.68 -2.55 16.93
N ARG A 313 -14.95 -1.51 17.36
CA ARG A 313 -15.29 -0.10 17.09
C ARG A 313 -15.47 0.24 15.61
N LEU A 314 -14.68 -0.37 14.74
CA LEU A 314 -14.63 -0.04 13.32
C LEU A 314 -15.48 -0.99 12.46
N THR A 315 -15.76 -2.20 12.92
CA THR A 315 -16.37 -3.24 12.09
C THR A 315 -17.80 -3.60 12.45
N THR A 316 -18.33 -3.16 13.59
CA THR A 316 -19.72 -3.45 13.99
C THR A 316 -20.68 -2.29 13.68
N ASP A 317 -21.95 -2.63 13.45
CA ASP A 317 -23.00 -1.63 13.20
C ASP A 317 -23.46 -0.98 14.49
N THR A 318 -23.78 -1.80 15.49
CA THR A 318 -24.03 -1.36 16.87
C THR A 318 -22.69 -1.23 17.58
N TRP A 319 -22.46 -0.06 18.16
CA TRP A 319 -21.22 0.26 18.82
C TRP A 319 -21.50 0.55 20.29
N GLN A 320 -20.72 -0.05 21.18
CA GLN A 320 -20.70 0.24 22.61
C GLN A 320 -19.24 0.43 23.01
N ASP A 321 -18.88 1.52 23.69
CA ASP A 321 -17.57 1.60 24.33
C ASP A 321 -17.61 0.83 25.63
N TYR A 322 -16.88 -0.28 25.67
CA TYR A 322 -16.61 -0.95 26.95
C TYR A 322 -15.58 -0.19 27.77
N TYR A 323 -14.81 0.72 27.15
CA TYR A 323 -13.78 1.51 27.82
C TYR A 323 -14.21 2.98 27.96
N TRP A 324 -14.47 3.39 29.20
CA TRP A 324 -14.73 4.79 29.57
C TRP A 324 -13.44 5.64 29.53
N ARG A 325 -12.82 5.80 28.36
CA ARG A 325 -11.52 6.48 28.22
C ARG A 325 -11.66 7.82 27.51
N SER A 326 -11.58 8.89 28.30
CA SER A 326 -11.59 10.29 27.82
C SER A 326 -10.35 10.72 27.02
N VAL A 327 -9.37 9.84 26.86
CA VAL A 327 -8.11 10.12 26.14
C VAL A 327 -8.23 10.13 24.62
N HIS A 328 -9.34 9.65 24.05
CA HIS A 328 -9.60 9.59 22.59
C HIS A 328 -10.86 10.40 22.19
N PRO A 329 -10.85 11.74 22.25
CA PRO A 329 -12.06 12.56 22.34
C PRO A 329 -13.07 12.44 21.19
N PHE A 330 -12.61 12.22 19.95
CA PHE A 330 -13.50 12.08 18.78
C PHE A 330 -12.90 11.16 17.72
N MET A 331 -12.15 10.15 18.16
CA MET A 331 -11.46 9.23 17.27
C MET A 331 -12.41 8.43 16.37
N ILE A 332 -13.58 8.02 16.88
CA ILE A 332 -14.58 7.29 16.08
C ILE A 332 -15.06 8.16 14.91
N LEU A 333 -15.32 9.44 15.16
CA LEU A 333 -15.65 10.43 14.11
C LEU A 333 -14.56 10.54 13.03
N LEU A 334 -13.28 10.31 13.38
CA LEU A 334 -12.17 10.34 12.43
C LEU A 334 -12.03 9.04 11.63
N PHE A 335 -12.26 7.88 12.25
CA PHE A 335 -11.86 6.58 11.68
C PHE A 335 -13.01 5.83 11.02
N ARG A 336 -14.22 5.88 11.60
CA ARG A 336 -15.35 5.11 11.08
C ARG A 336 -15.82 5.58 9.69
N PRO A 337 -15.93 6.89 9.38
CA PRO A 337 -16.35 7.30 8.04
C PRO A 337 -15.39 6.86 6.91
N PRO A 338 -14.05 6.94 7.07
CA PRO A 338 -13.14 6.33 6.10
C PRO A 338 -13.31 4.81 5.93
N VAL A 339 -13.52 4.07 7.03
CA VAL A 339 -13.75 2.62 6.97
C VAL A 339 -15.08 2.30 6.27
N ASP A 340 -16.15 3.01 6.58
CA ASP A 340 -17.43 2.85 5.90
C ASP A 340 -17.34 3.21 4.41
N LEU A 341 -16.57 4.25 4.05
CA LEU A 341 -16.35 4.63 2.66
C LEU A 341 -15.58 3.56 1.88
N ILE A 342 -14.52 2.98 2.47
CA ILE A 342 -13.73 1.92 1.83
C ILE A 342 -14.58 0.64 1.69
N SER A 343 -15.43 0.32 2.68
CA SER A 343 -16.25 -0.90 2.63
C SER A 343 -17.24 -0.91 1.46
N VAL A 344 -17.71 0.26 0.99
CA VAL A 344 -18.52 0.37 -0.24
C VAL A 344 -17.81 -0.27 -1.45
N PHE A 345 -16.49 -0.11 -1.55
CA PHE A 345 -15.66 -0.72 -2.60
C PHE A 345 -15.30 -2.18 -2.34
N LEU A 346 -15.60 -2.69 -1.14
CA LEU A 346 -15.36 -4.07 -0.72
C LEU A 346 -16.69 -4.79 -0.43
N LYS A 347 -17.77 -4.42 -1.14
CA LYS A 347 -19.11 -5.00 -1.01
C LYS A 347 -19.66 -5.03 0.41
N GLY A 348 -19.31 -4.03 1.23
CA GLY A 348 -19.74 -3.89 2.62
C GLY A 348 -18.84 -4.55 3.65
N ASP A 349 -17.71 -5.15 3.26
CA ASP A 349 -16.78 -5.77 4.21
C ASP A 349 -16.03 -4.70 5.02
N LYS A 350 -16.47 -4.49 6.26
CA LYS A 350 -15.87 -3.53 7.18
C LYS A 350 -14.57 -4.02 7.80
N LEU A 351 -14.36 -5.33 7.90
CA LEU A 351 -13.15 -5.90 8.51
C LEU A 351 -11.94 -5.65 7.61
N TRP A 352 -12.04 -6.03 6.34
CA TRP A 352 -10.99 -5.74 5.37
C TRP A 352 -10.85 -4.25 5.09
N SER A 353 -11.95 -3.50 5.16
CA SER A 353 -11.88 -2.05 5.12
C SER A 353 -11.03 -1.46 6.25
N ALA A 354 -11.20 -1.95 7.49
CA ALA A 354 -10.37 -1.54 8.62
C ALA A 354 -8.89 -1.91 8.41
N TYR A 355 -8.61 -3.11 7.86
CA TYR A 355 -7.22 -3.52 7.54
C TYR A 355 -6.58 -2.59 6.50
N VAL A 356 -7.32 -2.26 5.43
CA VAL A 356 -6.89 -1.31 4.40
C VAL A 356 -6.65 0.06 5.03
N PHE A 357 -7.56 0.52 5.88
CA PHE A 357 -7.44 1.82 6.55
C PHE A 357 -6.18 1.91 7.42
N ALA A 358 -5.90 0.90 8.25
CA ALA A 358 -4.68 0.82 9.06
C ALA A 358 -3.41 0.84 8.20
N ALA A 359 -3.37 -0.01 7.16
CA ALA A 359 -2.24 -0.05 6.22
C ALA A 359 -2.04 1.28 5.49
N VAL A 360 -3.11 2.00 5.15
CA VAL A 360 -3.06 3.36 4.60
C VAL A 360 -2.47 4.35 5.61
N GLY A 361 -2.83 4.26 6.89
CA GLY A 361 -2.23 5.07 7.97
C GLY A 361 -0.72 4.91 8.04
N GLY A 362 -0.23 3.67 8.01
CA GLY A 362 1.22 3.38 7.96
C GLY A 362 1.89 3.89 6.69
N ALA A 363 1.28 3.66 5.53
CA ALA A 363 1.81 4.13 4.25
C ALA A 363 1.83 5.66 4.14
N ALA A 364 0.84 6.33 4.73
CA ALA A 364 0.80 7.79 4.82
C ALA A 364 1.98 8.33 5.63
N CYS A 365 2.37 7.68 6.73
CA CYS A 365 3.56 8.04 7.50
C CYS A 365 4.83 8.01 6.62
N VAL A 366 5.03 6.94 5.86
CA VAL A 366 6.16 6.79 4.93
C VAL A 366 6.16 7.91 3.88
N TYR A 367 4.99 8.20 3.29
CA TYR A 367 4.86 9.24 2.28
C TYR A 367 5.15 10.64 2.84
N LEU A 368 4.63 10.95 4.03
CA LEU A 368 4.81 12.25 4.68
C LEU A 368 6.26 12.44 5.13
N ALA A 369 6.91 11.40 5.65
CA ALA A 369 8.34 11.43 5.97
C ALA A 369 9.19 11.67 4.70
N TRP A 370 8.87 10.96 3.60
CA TRP A 370 9.51 11.19 2.31
C TRP A 370 9.34 12.66 1.86
N MET A 371 8.13 13.19 1.95
CA MET A 371 7.82 14.56 1.54
C MET A 371 8.57 15.59 2.39
N PHE A 372 8.63 15.38 3.70
CA PHE A 372 9.36 16.24 4.62
C PHE A 372 10.86 16.28 4.28
N ILE A 373 11.50 15.10 4.19
CA ILE A 373 12.93 15.00 3.90
C ILE A 373 13.25 15.46 2.49
N LYS A 374 12.37 15.20 1.51
CA LYS A 374 12.53 15.69 0.14
C LYS A 374 12.51 17.21 0.09
N HIS A 375 11.64 17.85 0.87
CA HIS A 375 11.58 19.31 0.96
C HIS A 375 12.80 19.88 1.69
N ALA A 376 13.24 19.23 2.77
CA ALA A 376 14.39 19.68 3.55
C ALA A 376 15.74 19.56 2.80
N SER A 377 15.94 18.46 2.06
CA SER A 377 17.21 18.12 1.44
C SER A 377 17.28 18.41 -0.07
N GLY A 378 16.14 18.53 -0.76
CA GLY A 378 16.10 18.58 -2.22
C GLY A 378 16.45 17.26 -2.91
N ASN A 379 16.83 16.20 -2.19
CA ASN A 379 17.28 14.93 -2.75
C ASN A 379 16.19 13.83 -2.62
N SER A 380 15.78 13.25 -3.75
CA SER A 380 14.73 12.22 -3.78
C SER A 380 15.19 10.83 -3.37
N VAL A 381 16.45 10.49 -3.60
CA VAL A 381 17.04 9.20 -3.22
C VAL A 381 17.17 9.17 -1.70
N TYR A 382 17.79 10.21 -1.15
CA TYR A 382 17.95 10.37 0.29
C TYR A 382 16.61 10.35 1.03
N ALA A 383 15.61 11.10 0.54
CA ALA A 383 14.26 11.06 1.09
C ALA A 383 13.63 9.66 1.08
N SER A 384 13.84 8.88 0.02
CA SER A 384 13.36 7.48 -0.05
C SER A 384 14.03 6.58 0.97
N LEU A 385 15.33 6.77 1.22
CA LEU A 385 16.07 5.97 2.22
C LEU A 385 15.63 6.27 3.65
N ILE A 386 15.45 7.55 4.00
CA ILE A 386 14.97 7.94 5.35
C ILE A 386 13.52 7.53 5.57
N ALA A 387 12.65 7.70 4.56
CA ALA A 387 11.27 7.24 4.65
C ALA A 387 11.16 5.71 4.75
N ALA A 388 12.02 4.97 4.05
CA ALA A 388 12.10 3.52 4.18
C ALA A 388 12.59 3.10 5.57
N LEU A 389 13.49 3.86 6.20
CA LEU A 389 13.93 3.61 7.57
C LEU A 389 12.77 3.74 8.56
N LEU A 390 11.93 4.75 8.37
CA LEU A 390 10.70 4.89 9.15
C LEU A 390 9.76 3.70 8.91
N GLY A 391 9.49 3.33 7.65
CA GLY A 391 8.57 2.25 7.33
C GLY A 391 9.06 0.86 7.77
N CYS A 392 10.36 0.62 7.74
CA CYS A 392 10.97 -0.63 8.23
C CYS A 392 11.18 -0.65 9.75
N SER A 393 10.90 0.44 10.47
CA SER A 393 11.02 0.47 11.93
C SER A 393 10.08 -0.54 12.58
N ALA A 394 10.49 -1.15 13.68
CA ALA A 394 9.65 -2.10 14.42
C ALA A 394 8.28 -1.50 14.76
N SER A 395 8.27 -0.24 15.19
CA SER A 395 7.05 0.51 15.51
C SER A 395 6.09 0.61 14.31
N HIS A 396 6.57 1.02 13.13
CA HIS A 396 5.70 1.15 11.96
C HIS A 396 5.30 -0.19 11.34
N LEU A 397 6.14 -1.22 11.42
CA LEU A 397 5.79 -2.58 10.98
C LEU A 397 4.66 -3.17 11.82
N ILE A 398 4.65 -2.93 13.14
CA ILE A 398 3.58 -3.41 14.02
C ILE A 398 2.34 -2.51 13.90
N PHE A 399 2.45 -1.21 14.22
CA PHE A 399 1.28 -0.33 14.28
C PHE A 399 0.73 0.08 12.90
N GLY A 400 1.51 -0.04 11.83
CA GLY A 400 0.99 0.08 10.47
C GLY A 400 0.10 -1.10 10.06
N SER A 401 0.22 -2.22 10.77
CA SER A 401 -0.51 -3.46 10.49
C SER A 401 -1.55 -3.81 11.54
N LEU A 402 -1.44 -3.28 12.75
CA LEU A 402 -2.39 -3.53 13.82
C LEU A 402 -3.56 -2.53 13.76
N LEU A 403 -4.77 -2.98 14.06
CA LEU A 403 -5.92 -2.10 14.24
C LEU A 403 -5.76 -1.30 15.54
N GLU A 404 -5.18 -0.12 15.44
CA GLU A 404 -4.89 0.75 16.57
C GLU A 404 -4.77 2.21 16.12
N SER A 405 -4.90 3.15 17.06
CA SER A 405 -4.88 4.59 16.80
C SER A 405 -3.49 5.20 16.58
N TYR A 406 -2.44 4.60 17.12
CA TYR A 406 -1.11 5.23 17.19
C TYR A 406 -0.48 5.53 15.83
N ILE A 407 -0.74 4.72 14.80
CA ILE A 407 -0.20 4.99 13.46
C ILE A 407 -0.83 6.23 12.81
N PHE A 408 -2.12 6.46 13.02
CA PHE A 408 -2.81 7.66 12.53
C PHE A 408 -2.39 8.90 13.30
N LEU A 409 -2.09 8.75 14.58
CA LEU A 409 -1.51 9.81 15.38
C LEU A 409 -0.13 10.21 14.86
N ALA A 410 0.75 9.24 14.57
CA ALA A 410 2.04 9.49 13.90
C ALA A 410 1.85 10.18 12.54
N ALA A 411 0.88 9.74 11.73
CA ALA A 411 0.56 10.37 10.45
C ALA A 411 0.12 11.84 10.61
N SER A 412 -0.72 12.15 11.60
CA SER A 412 -1.19 13.51 11.89
C SER A 412 -0.06 14.45 12.35
N LEU A 413 0.85 13.94 13.20
CA LEU A 413 2.03 14.68 13.65
C LEU A 413 3.01 14.92 12.48
N LEU A 414 3.27 13.91 11.65
CA LEU A 414 4.06 14.04 10.44
C LEU A 414 3.45 15.04 9.46
N LEU A 415 2.13 15.01 9.27
CA LEU A 415 1.42 15.99 8.44
C LEU A 415 1.65 17.41 8.96
N PHE A 416 1.56 17.61 10.28
CA PHE A 416 1.85 18.91 10.89
C PHE A 416 3.26 19.42 10.56
N TYR A 417 4.28 18.57 10.68
CA TYR A 417 5.66 18.91 10.31
C TYR A 417 5.84 19.17 8.81
N VAL A 418 5.16 18.42 7.94
CA VAL A 418 5.14 18.66 6.49
C VAL A 418 4.49 20.02 6.16
N LEU A 419 3.42 20.39 6.87
CA LEU A 419 2.77 21.70 6.71
C LEU A 419 3.68 22.83 7.21
N LEU A 420 4.38 22.63 8.33
CA LEU A 420 5.35 23.60 8.85
C LEU A 420 6.50 23.85 7.89
N ILE A 421 7.16 22.80 7.39
CA ILE A 421 8.33 22.96 6.50
C ILE A 421 7.94 23.56 5.14
N LYS A 422 6.70 23.33 4.68
CA LYS A 422 6.15 23.95 3.45
C LYS A 422 5.57 25.35 3.68
N ASP A 423 5.81 25.92 4.86
CA ASP A 423 5.32 27.21 5.29
C ASP A 423 3.79 27.42 5.08
N ARG A 424 2.98 26.39 5.37
CA ARG A 424 1.53 26.44 5.16
C ARG A 424 0.81 27.36 6.18
N PRO A 425 -0.36 27.93 5.82
CA PRO A 425 -1.06 28.88 6.68
C PRO A 425 -1.66 28.19 7.91
N LEU A 426 -1.98 28.99 8.93
CA LEU A 426 -2.44 28.52 10.23
C LEU A 426 -3.67 27.60 10.19
N PRO A 427 -4.70 27.82 9.34
CA PRO A 427 -5.85 26.91 9.27
C PRO A 427 -5.48 25.48 8.88
N ALA A 428 -4.48 25.29 8.02
CA ALA A 428 -4.01 23.96 7.66
C ALA A 428 -3.36 23.26 8.87
N LEU A 429 -2.57 24.00 9.66
CA LEU A 429 -1.96 23.51 10.89
C LEU A 429 -3.02 23.15 11.93
N MET A 430 -4.06 23.99 12.10
CA MET A 430 -5.20 23.70 12.97
C MET A 430 -5.90 22.40 12.55
N GLY A 431 -6.15 22.19 11.25
CA GLY A 431 -6.77 20.96 10.75
C GLY A 431 -5.96 19.70 11.06
N ALA A 432 -4.63 19.74 10.86
CA ALA A 432 -3.76 18.62 11.23
C ALA A 432 -3.75 18.37 12.75
N SER A 433 -3.73 19.42 13.57
CA SER A 433 -3.77 19.30 15.03
C SER A 433 -5.10 18.84 15.58
N LEU A 434 -6.21 19.13 14.91
CA LEU A 434 -7.51 18.55 15.27
C LEU A 434 -7.48 17.03 15.14
N ALA A 435 -6.87 16.48 14.08
CA ALA A 435 -6.67 15.04 13.99
C ALA A 435 -5.79 14.50 15.14
N THR A 436 -4.69 15.19 15.48
CA THR A 436 -3.81 14.77 16.58
C THR A 436 -4.53 14.77 17.93
N ILE A 437 -5.18 15.87 18.31
CA ILE A 437 -5.85 16.03 19.61
C ILE A 437 -7.12 15.17 19.72
N GLY A 438 -7.78 14.90 18.60
CA GLY A 438 -8.96 14.02 18.52
C GLY A 438 -8.65 12.55 18.69
N ILE A 439 -7.44 12.14 18.30
CA ILE A 439 -6.92 10.80 18.60
C ILE A 439 -6.37 10.74 20.02
N THR A 440 -5.48 11.65 20.43
CA THR A 440 -4.99 11.69 21.82
C THR A 440 -4.66 13.10 22.26
N TYR A 441 -5.31 13.59 23.32
CA TYR A 441 -5.17 14.99 23.71
C TYR A 441 -3.75 15.36 24.19
N THR A 442 -2.99 14.43 24.79
CA THR A 442 -1.62 14.68 25.26
C THR A 442 -0.65 15.00 24.13
N ASN A 443 -0.88 14.42 22.94
CA ASN A 443 -0.02 14.62 21.78
C ASN A 443 -0.17 15.98 21.12
N PHE A 444 -1.21 16.74 21.46
CA PHE A 444 -1.33 18.15 21.05
C PHE A 444 -0.16 19.00 21.54
N ALA A 445 0.45 18.67 22.68
CA ALA A 445 1.65 19.33 23.17
C ALA A 445 2.79 19.30 22.13
N GLN A 446 2.92 18.22 21.36
CA GLN A 446 3.92 18.13 20.28
C GLN A 446 3.67 19.15 19.17
N ASN A 447 2.40 19.37 18.77
CA ASN A 447 2.07 20.42 17.80
C ASN A 447 2.40 21.82 18.33
N VAL A 448 2.11 22.08 19.61
CA VAL A 448 2.41 23.36 20.26
C VAL A 448 3.92 23.59 20.32
N ILE A 449 4.70 22.59 20.75
CA ILE A 449 6.18 22.63 20.76
C ILE A 449 6.70 22.95 19.35
N ALA A 450 6.20 22.25 18.34
CA ALA A 450 6.64 22.43 16.96
C ALA A 450 6.30 23.82 16.43
N LEU A 451 5.06 24.29 16.61
CA LEU A 451 4.65 25.62 16.16
C LEU A 451 5.44 26.72 16.87
N PHE A 452 5.58 26.63 18.19
CA PHE A 452 6.30 27.61 19.00
C PHE A 452 7.76 27.75 18.56
N THR A 453 8.42 26.62 18.37
CA THR A 453 9.85 26.59 18.03
C THR A 453 10.09 27.09 16.61
N VAL A 454 9.25 26.70 15.65
CA VAL A 454 9.44 27.04 14.22
C VAL A 454 8.95 28.46 13.91
N ARG A 455 7.78 28.84 14.43
CA ARG A 455 7.13 30.14 14.25
C ARG A 455 6.82 30.79 15.60
N PRO A 456 7.84 31.33 16.30
CA PRO A 456 7.66 31.94 17.61
C PRO A 456 6.84 33.24 17.49
N ASN A 457 5.51 33.12 17.62
CA ASN A 457 4.58 34.24 17.63
C ASN A 457 3.44 33.96 18.61
N ILE A 458 3.46 34.63 19.76
CA ILE A 458 2.52 34.39 20.87
C ILE A 458 1.07 34.61 20.43
N LYS A 459 0.78 35.63 19.61
CA LYS A 459 -0.57 35.89 19.09
C LYS A 459 -1.06 34.74 18.21
N GLN A 460 -0.18 34.22 17.35
CA GLN A 460 -0.48 33.07 16.50
C GLN A 460 -0.71 31.80 17.34
N MET A 461 0.12 31.57 18.36
CA MET A 461 -0.03 30.43 19.27
C MET A 461 -1.32 30.48 20.07
N PHE A 462 -1.70 31.66 20.57
CA PHE A 462 -2.95 31.82 21.30
C PHE A 462 -4.14 31.52 20.40
N ARG A 463 -4.17 32.09 19.18
CA ARG A 463 -5.20 31.79 18.17
C ARG A 463 -5.24 30.30 17.85
N PHE A 464 -4.08 29.68 17.64
CA PHE A 464 -3.97 28.25 17.39
C PHE A 464 -4.55 27.41 18.53
N GLY A 465 -4.10 27.63 19.76
CA GLY A 465 -4.53 26.87 20.93
C GLY A 465 -6.01 27.02 21.20
N VAL A 466 -6.52 28.25 21.26
CA VAL A 466 -7.95 28.52 21.52
C VAL A 466 -8.82 27.90 20.43
N THR A 467 -8.50 28.09 19.15
CA THR A 467 -9.29 27.53 18.06
C THR A 467 -9.30 26.00 18.09
N VAL A 468 -8.15 25.35 18.27
CA VAL A 468 -8.09 23.88 18.33
C VAL A 468 -8.89 23.34 19.53
N ILE A 469 -8.80 23.98 20.71
CA ILE A 469 -9.55 23.57 21.89
C ILE A 469 -11.07 23.77 21.69
N VAL A 470 -11.50 24.89 21.13
CA VAL A 470 -12.93 25.14 20.84
C VAL A 470 -13.46 24.09 19.88
N PHE A 471 -12.75 23.81 18.79
CA PHE A 471 -13.17 22.77 17.84
C PHE A 471 -13.10 21.37 18.44
N LEU A 472 -12.13 21.07 19.31
CA LEU A 472 -12.09 19.82 20.07
C LEU A 472 -13.38 19.63 20.87
N VAL A 473 -13.83 20.66 21.61
CA VAL A 473 -15.10 20.59 22.36
C VAL A 473 -16.27 20.35 21.43
N LEU A 474 -16.39 21.15 20.36
CA LEU A 474 -17.50 21.02 19.40
C LEU A 474 -17.54 19.66 18.71
N LEU A 475 -16.38 19.12 18.31
CA LEU A 475 -16.28 17.82 17.65
C LEU A 475 -16.49 16.66 18.62
N THR A 476 -16.10 16.80 19.89
CA THR A 476 -16.44 15.82 20.93
C THR A 476 -17.96 15.78 21.17
N LEU A 477 -18.61 16.94 21.23
CA LEU A 477 -20.08 17.02 21.33
C LEU A 477 -20.75 16.38 20.11
N LEU A 478 -20.24 16.65 18.90
CA LEU A 478 -20.73 16.02 17.68
C LEU A 478 -20.49 14.50 17.67
N ASN A 479 -19.32 14.04 18.12
CA ASN A 479 -19.02 12.61 18.27
C ASN A 479 -20.06 11.94 19.16
N ASN A 480 -20.38 12.52 20.32
CA ASN A 480 -21.36 11.96 21.24
C ASN A 480 -22.81 12.12 20.75
N LEU A 481 -23.09 13.06 19.84
CA LEU A 481 -24.39 13.13 19.18
C LEU A 481 -24.57 11.99 18.17
N LEU A 482 -23.52 11.66 17.41
CA LEU A 482 -23.53 10.61 16.39
C LEU A 482 -23.34 9.20 16.98
N TYR A 483 -22.61 9.12 18.09
CA TYR A 483 -22.26 7.89 18.80
C TYR A 483 -22.60 8.08 20.28
N PRO A 484 -23.89 8.02 20.67
CA PRO A 484 -24.35 8.34 22.02
C PRO A 484 -23.70 7.48 23.10
N ASP A 485 -23.39 6.22 22.80
CA ASP A 485 -22.75 5.35 23.79
C ASP A 485 -21.25 5.70 24.04
N ALA A 486 -20.65 6.70 23.33
CA ALA A 486 -19.19 7.05 23.27
C ALA A 486 -18.67 7.74 24.51
N HIS A 487 -19.39 7.58 25.60
CA HIS A 487 -19.09 8.22 26.85
C HIS A 487 -17.72 7.78 27.39
N PRO A 488 -16.92 8.71 27.97
CA PRO A 488 -17.32 10.05 28.42
C PRO A 488 -16.53 11.23 27.83
N PHE A 489 -17.13 12.43 27.91
CA PHE A 489 -16.53 13.69 27.46
C PHE A 489 -15.14 13.94 28.08
N PHE A 490 -14.16 14.32 27.25
CA PHE A 490 -12.77 14.51 27.69
C PHE A 490 -12.58 15.59 28.77
N PHE A 491 -13.50 16.55 28.84
CA PHE A 491 -13.45 17.68 29.76
C PHE A 491 -14.16 17.43 31.10
N VAL A 492 -14.65 16.21 31.34
CA VAL A 492 -15.22 15.83 32.64
C VAL A 492 -14.08 15.43 33.58
N PRO A 493 -13.87 16.09 34.73
CA PRO A 493 -12.70 15.82 35.57
C PRO A 493 -12.61 14.39 36.12
N SER A 494 -13.75 13.75 36.42
CA SER A 494 -13.77 12.38 36.97
C SER A 494 -13.22 11.34 36.01
N THR A 495 -13.31 11.58 34.70
CA THR A 495 -12.86 10.65 33.67
C THR A 495 -11.37 10.79 33.42
N LEU A 496 -10.82 11.98 33.65
CA LEU A 496 -9.37 12.21 33.69
C LEU A 496 -8.71 11.56 34.92
N LEU A 497 -9.45 11.40 36.03
CA LEU A 497 -8.93 10.69 37.21
C LEU A 497 -8.74 9.20 36.97
N ALA A 498 -9.50 8.59 36.04
CA ALA A 498 -9.33 7.19 35.66
C ALA A 498 -7.93 6.92 35.08
N GLU A 499 -7.31 7.91 34.45
CA GLU A 499 -5.95 7.80 33.90
C GLU A 499 -4.86 7.67 34.97
N ARG A 500 -5.18 7.88 36.25
CA ARG A 500 -4.20 7.68 37.35
C ARG A 500 -3.69 6.24 37.44
N GLN A 501 -4.48 5.26 36.99
CA GLN A 501 -4.05 3.86 36.96
C GLN A 501 -2.87 3.62 35.98
N ASN A 502 -2.70 4.51 35.00
CA ASN A 502 -1.62 4.47 34.02
C ASN A 502 -0.35 5.20 34.49
N LEU A 503 -0.31 5.67 35.75
CA LEU A 503 0.85 6.33 36.36
C LEU A 503 1.62 5.36 37.25
N PHE A 504 2.88 5.13 36.90
CA PHE A 504 3.79 4.23 37.60
C PHE A 504 4.86 5.01 38.38
N PRO A 505 5.43 4.41 39.45
CA PRO A 505 6.54 5.00 40.19
C PRO A 505 7.81 5.07 39.32
N LEU A 506 8.66 6.04 39.62
CA LEU A 506 9.98 6.14 39.01
C LEU A 506 10.91 5.11 39.64
N ASN A 507 11.54 4.28 38.82
CA ASN A 507 12.59 3.35 39.25
C ASN A 507 13.64 3.17 38.14
N GLY A 508 14.77 2.56 38.49
CA GLY A 508 15.90 2.37 37.57
C GLY A 508 15.56 1.51 36.35
N LEU A 509 14.79 0.43 36.55
CA LEU A 509 14.36 -0.46 35.48
C LEU A 509 13.51 0.27 34.44
N ARG A 510 12.57 1.10 34.89
CA ARG A 510 11.71 1.91 34.02
C ARG A 510 12.50 2.92 33.21
N ILE A 511 13.51 3.57 33.81
CA ILE A 511 14.42 4.47 33.09
C ILE A 511 15.19 3.70 32.01
N GLN A 512 15.69 2.51 32.34
CA GLN A 512 16.39 1.66 31.37
C GLN A 512 15.48 1.22 30.22
N ALA A 513 14.27 0.76 30.54
CA ALA A 513 13.26 0.37 29.57
C ALA A 513 12.88 1.54 28.66
N LEU A 514 12.72 2.74 29.21
CA LEU A 514 12.41 3.95 28.47
C LEU A 514 13.54 4.32 27.49
N ILE A 515 14.80 4.30 27.92
CA ILE A 515 15.95 4.56 27.04
C ILE A 515 15.98 3.56 25.88
N ARG A 516 15.76 2.27 26.16
CA ARG A 516 15.67 1.23 25.13
C ARG A 516 14.51 1.49 24.18
N ALA A 517 13.33 1.81 24.68
CA ALA A 517 12.14 2.09 23.88
C ALA A 517 12.30 3.31 22.96
N PHE A 518 12.95 4.38 23.44
CA PHE A 518 13.12 5.63 22.69
C PHE A 518 14.21 5.60 21.64
N PHE A 519 15.32 4.91 21.89
CA PHE A 519 16.45 4.95 20.98
C PHE A 519 16.63 3.67 20.17
N PHE A 520 16.08 2.53 20.62
CA PHE A 520 16.37 1.24 20.01
C PHE A 520 15.12 0.47 19.61
N GLN A 521 14.29 0.04 20.56
CA GLN A 521 13.21 -0.95 20.32
C GLN A 521 12.18 -0.47 19.30
N ASN A 522 11.98 0.85 19.16
CA ASN A 522 11.09 1.41 18.15
C ASN A 522 11.60 1.26 16.70
N VAL A 523 12.91 1.23 16.48
CA VAL A 523 13.53 0.99 15.16
C VAL A 523 13.92 -0.46 14.99
N ILE A 524 14.58 -1.05 15.99
CA ILE A 524 15.20 -2.37 15.97
C ILE A 524 14.58 -3.20 17.09
N ALA A 525 13.74 -4.15 16.72
CA ALA A 525 13.09 -5.04 17.66
C ALA A 525 14.09 -5.96 18.38
N PRO A 526 14.05 -6.05 19.72
CA PRO A 526 14.66 -7.15 20.48
C PRO A 526 13.81 -8.43 20.39
N ALA A 527 14.22 -9.50 21.06
CA ALA A 527 13.35 -10.64 21.31
C ALA A 527 12.21 -10.22 22.26
N PRO A 528 10.94 -10.51 21.94
CA PRO A 528 9.82 -10.19 22.83
C PRO A 528 9.81 -11.11 24.05
N ILE A 529 9.34 -10.59 25.17
CA ILE A 529 8.93 -11.37 26.34
C ILE A 529 7.60 -12.05 26.00
N PHE A 530 7.48 -13.33 26.34
CA PHE A 530 6.22 -14.08 26.26
C PHE A 530 5.58 -14.17 27.63
N TYR A 531 4.31 -13.77 27.72
CA TYR A 531 3.58 -13.78 28.97
C TYR A 531 2.21 -14.41 28.78
N ASP A 532 1.87 -15.44 29.57
CA ASP A 532 0.77 -16.38 29.32
C ASP A 532 -0.28 -16.44 30.45
N LYS A 533 -0.27 -15.49 31.39
CA LYS A 533 -1.07 -15.60 32.63
C LYS A 533 -2.38 -14.80 32.69
N ASP A 534 -2.50 -13.67 31.97
CA ASP A 534 -3.65 -12.75 32.19
C ASP A 534 -4.81 -13.00 31.19
N ILE A 535 -4.52 -13.56 30.02
CA ILE A 535 -5.48 -13.72 28.91
C ILE A 535 -5.25 -15.09 28.23
N PRO A 536 -6.20 -15.65 27.46
CA PRO A 536 -6.08 -16.99 26.86
C PRO A 536 -5.01 -17.10 25.74
N PHE A 537 -4.32 -16.01 25.42
CA PHE A 537 -3.27 -15.95 24.43
C PHE A 537 -1.95 -15.45 25.03
N ILE A 538 -0.84 -15.91 24.46
CA ILE A 538 0.51 -15.43 24.77
C ILE A 538 0.61 -13.97 24.33
N GLN A 539 0.94 -13.11 25.29
CA GLN A 539 1.21 -11.69 25.09
C GLN A 539 2.66 -11.48 24.67
N PHE A 540 2.87 -10.57 23.73
CA PHE A 540 4.19 -10.10 23.30
C PHE A 540 4.51 -8.76 23.97
N ARG A 541 5.58 -8.70 24.75
CA ARG A 541 6.00 -7.49 25.48
C ARG A 541 7.46 -7.15 25.22
N PHE A 542 7.81 -5.88 25.33
CA PHE A 542 9.21 -5.45 25.46
C PHE A 542 9.54 -5.00 26.87
N PHE A 543 8.54 -4.62 27.66
CA PHE A 543 8.67 -4.26 29.06
C PHE A 543 7.43 -4.70 29.84
N LYS A 544 7.61 -5.54 30.87
CA LYS A 544 6.54 -5.99 31.77
C LYS A 544 6.93 -5.63 33.20
N PRO A 545 6.49 -4.46 33.73
CA PRO A 545 6.90 -3.98 35.05
C PRO A 545 6.42 -4.86 36.21
N GLU A 546 5.33 -5.61 36.06
CA GLU A 546 4.77 -6.45 37.13
C GLU A 546 5.66 -7.62 37.54
N ILE A 547 6.58 -8.02 36.66
CA ILE A 547 7.54 -9.11 36.88
C ILE A 547 8.99 -8.62 36.72
N ASP A 548 9.19 -7.30 36.70
CA ASP A 548 10.49 -6.65 36.52
C ASP A 548 11.30 -7.14 35.30
N GLU A 549 10.61 -7.45 34.19
CA GLU A 549 11.23 -8.05 33.00
C GLU A 549 11.37 -7.07 31.82
N LEU A 550 12.51 -7.17 31.13
CA LEU A 550 12.88 -6.34 29.99
C LEU A 550 13.44 -7.19 28.86
N SER A 551 12.90 -6.98 27.66
CA SER A 551 13.36 -7.64 26.43
C SER A 551 14.85 -7.42 26.14
N GLN A 552 15.48 -8.44 25.55
CA GLN A 552 16.92 -8.47 25.27
C GLN A 552 17.21 -8.72 23.78
N TYR A 553 18.38 -8.26 23.33
CA TYR A 553 18.90 -8.52 21.98
C TYR A 553 19.71 -9.83 21.97
N GLU A 554 19.01 -10.95 22.08
CA GLU A 554 19.62 -12.27 22.29
C GLU A 554 20.42 -12.79 21.09
N LEU A 555 19.98 -12.48 19.86
CA LEU A 555 20.63 -12.98 18.66
C LEU A 555 21.82 -12.09 18.25
N PRO A 556 22.90 -12.68 17.68
CA PRO A 556 24.04 -11.89 17.19
C PRO A 556 23.65 -10.80 16.19
N ILE A 557 22.72 -11.09 15.28
CA ILE A 557 22.22 -10.12 14.29
C ILE A 557 21.43 -8.98 14.93
N GLN A 558 20.69 -9.26 16.00
CA GLN A 558 19.92 -8.29 16.79
C GLN A 558 20.87 -7.30 17.47
N SER A 559 21.83 -7.84 18.22
CA SER A 559 22.87 -7.05 18.88
C SER A 559 23.70 -6.24 17.87
N PHE A 560 24.16 -6.86 16.78
CA PHE A 560 24.95 -6.17 15.74
C PHE A 560 24.17 -5.01 15.10
N THR A 561 22.90 -5.24 14.74
CA THR A 561 22.06 -4.19 14.13
C THR A 561 21.82 -3.04 15.11
N ALA A 562 21.60 -3.33 16.41
CA ALA A 562 21.46 -2.32 17.45
C ALA A 562 22.73 -1.47 17.62
N TRP A 563 23.92 -2.08 17.60
CA TRP A 563 25.19 -1.36 17.64
C TRP A 563 25.44 -0.48 16.41
N VAL A 564 25.13 -0.99 15.22
CA VAL A 564 25.22 -0.21 13.98
C VAL A 564 24.30 1.01 14.07
N TRP A 565 23.05 0.84 14.50
CA TRP A 565 22.12 1.95 14.68
C TRP A 565 22.56 2.96 15.74
N LEU A 566 23.13 2.51 16.86
CA LEU A 566 23.76 3.40 17.83
C LEU A 566 24.86 4.24 17.19
N GLY A 567 25.71 3.63 16.36
CA GLY A 567 26.74 4.36 15.60
C GLY A 567 26.13 5.45 14.71
N PHE A 568 25.03 5.14 14.01
CA PHE A 568 24.29 6.11 13.21
C PHE A 568 23.67 7.22 14.09
N LEU A 569 23.07 6.90 15.24
CA LEU A 569 22.52 7.88 16.18
C LEU A 569 23.59 8.83 16.72
N LEU A 570 24.73 8.29 17.16
CA LEU A 570 25.85 9.09 17.64
C LEU A 570 26.41 9.98 16.53
N PHE A 571 26.52 9.44 15.32
CA PHE A 571 26.94 10.21 14.15
C PHE A 571 25.95 11.33 13.81
N ALA A 572 24.64 11.09 13.92
CA ALA A 572 23.60 12.11 13.77
C ALA A 572 23.74 13.21 14.84
N GLY A 573 23.93 12.83 16.11
CA GLY A 573 24.14 13.78 17.21
C GLY A 573 25.38 14.64 16.99
N ALA A 574 26.51 14.03 16.62
CA ALA A 574 27.75 14.74 16.32
C ALA A 574 27.56 15.71 15.14
N LEU A 575 26.97 15.25 14.03
CA LEU A 575 26.72 16.11 12.87
C LEU A 575 25.76 17.26 13.18
N PHE A 576 24.73 17.01 13.99
CA PHE A 576 23.80 18.04 14.44
C PHE A 576 24.55 19.14 15.21
N VAL A 577 25.35 18.75 16.22
CA VAL A 577 26.13 19.69 17.05
C VAL A 577 27.15 20.47 16.21
N LEU A 578 27.91 19.78 15.36
CA LEU A 578 28.95 20.39 14.50
C LEU A 578 28.36 21.38 13.48
N ASN A 579 27.11 21.16 13.06
CA ASN A 579 26.45 22.00 12.06
C ASN A 579 25.36 22.93 12.61
N LEU A 580 25.25 23.10 13.94
CA LEU A 580 24.20 23.92 14.58
C LEU A 580 24.01 25.28 13.92
N LYS A 581 25.12 26.03 13.74
CA LYS A 581 25.08 27.39 13.16
C LYS A 581 24.79 27.42 11.66
N LYS A 582 25.00 26.31 10.96
CA LYS A 582 24.87 26.20 9.50
C LYS A 582 23.57 25.51 9.06
N ASN A 583 22.81 24.95 10.01
CA ASN A 583 21.62 24.17 9.71
C ASN A 583 20.43 25.09 9.37
N PRO A 584 19.97 25.15 8.10
CA PRO A 584 18.82 25.98 7.72
C PRO A 584 17.51 25.54 8.38
N HIS A 585 17.45 24.28 8.84
CA HIS A 585 16.29 23.67 9.48
C HIS A 585 16.47 23.54 11.00
N LEU A 586 17.38 24.31 11.61
CA LEU A 586 17.70 24.21 13.04
C LEU A 586 16.46 24.23 13.94
N ARG A 587 15.52 25.14 13.68
CA ARG A 587 14.28 25.25 14.47
C ARG A 587 13.40 24.01 14.39
N LEU A 588 13.36 23.35 13.22
CA LEU A 588 12.65 22.08 13.06
C LEU A 588 13.37 20.95 13.80
N SER A 589 14.70 20.89 13.74
CA SER A 589 15.49 19.91 14.51
C SER A 589 15.29 20.09 16.01
N ILE A 590 15.27 21.33 16.52
CA ILE A 590 15.01 21.63 17.93
C ILE A 590 13.57 21.26 18.30
N ALA A 591 12.59 21.53 17.43
CA ALA A 591 11.21 21.12 17.64
C ALA A 591 11.07 19.60 17.80
N LEU A 592 11.70 18.83 16.90
CA LEU A 592 11.69 17.37 16.94
C LEU A 592 12.38 16.84 18.21
N ALA A 593 13.52 17.42 18.59
CA ALA A 593 14.19 17.10 19.85
C ALA A 593 13.30 17.44 21.07
N GLY A 594 12.56 18.55 21.02
CA GLY A 594 11.58 18.94 22.03
C GLY A 594 10.41 17.95 22.12
N CYS A 595 9.92 17.44 20.99
CA CYS A 595 8.92 16.37 20.95
C CYS A 595 9.46 15.07 21.58
N LEU A 596 10.71 14.69 21.29
CA LEU A 596 11.35 13.54 21.92
C LEU A 596 11.45 13.74 23.43
N ALA A 597 11.95 14.89 23.89
CA ALA A 597 12.07 15.23 25.30
C ALA A 597 10.72 15.22 26.02
N PHE A 598 9.68 15.80 25.40
CA PHE A 598 8.32 15.77 25.94
C PHE A 598 7.81 14.33 26.14
N ASN A 599 7.92 13.48 25.11
CA ASN A 599 7.49 12.10 25.22
C ASN A 599 8.30 11.32 26.26
N THR A 600 9.62 11.55 26.36
CA THR A 600 10.45 10.94 27.41
C THR A 600 9.96 11.36 28.79
N LEU A 601 9.72 12.66 29.02
CA LEU A 601 9.23 13.16 30.32
C LEU A 601 7.84 12.61 30.68
N LEU A 602 6.94 12.51 29.70
CA LEU A 602 5.63 11.92 29.89
C LEU A 602 5.75 10.44 30.30
N HIS A 603 6.50 9.66 29.54
CA HIS A 603 6.59 8.20 29.72
C HIS A 603 7.51 7.77 30.87
N LEU A 604 8.28 8.69 31.46
CA LEU A 604 8.93 8.44 32.75
C LEU A 604 7.92 7.96 33.80
N ARG A 605 6.67 8.44 33.78
CA ARG A 605 5.62 7.98 34.70
C ARG A 605 4.42 7.35 34.02
N TYR A 606 4.12 7.74 32.78
CA TYR A 606 2.90 7.30 32.10
C TYR A 606 3.12 6.06 31.23
N GLY A 607 2.20 5.10 31.30
CA GLY A 607 2.15 3.92 30.43
C GLY A 607 2.89 2.71 31.00
N LYS A 608 2.34 1.52 30.72
CA LYS A 608 2.85 0.24 31.21
C LYS A 608 3.89 -0.34 30.24
N GLU A 609 3.48 -0.67 29.03
CA GLU A 609 4.36 -1.01 27.90
C GLU A 609 4.71 0.24 27.08
N PHE A 610 6.00 0.53 26.89
CA PHE A 610 6.44 1.72 26.17
C PHE A 610 6.37 1.56 24.66
N PHE A 611 6.53 0.33 24.15
CA PHE A 611 6.48 0.10 22.72
C PHE A 611 5.11 0.46 22.13
N LEU A 612 4.03 0.31 22.90
CA LEU A 612 2.67 0.75 22.56
C LEU A 612 2.62 2.18 21.99
N TYR A 613 3.31 3.10 22.65
CA TYR A 613 3.28 4.52 22.31
C TYR A 613 4.35 4.92 21.29
N SER A 614 5.18 3.97 20.84
CA SER A 614 6.42 4.26 20.12
C SER A 614 6.22 4.99 18.79
N ALA A 615 5.08 4.80 18.12
CA ALA A 615 4.78 5.51 16.88
C ALA A 615 4.77 7.05 17.10
N ASN A 616 4.44 7.50 18.32
CA ASN A 616 4.33 8.92 18.72
C ASN A 616 5.69 9.62 18.87
N TRP A 617 6.81 8.91 18.82
CA TRP A 617 8.15 9.51 18.84
C TRP A 617 9.10 8.95 17.77
N THR A 618 8.82 7.77 17.20
CA THR A 618 9.66 7.18 16.13
C THR A 618 9.77 8.11 14.94
N TYR A 619 8.65 8.74 14.54
CA TYR A 619 8.67 9.73 13.46
C TYR A 619 9.61 10.90 13.81
N ALA A 620 9.58 11.39 15.04
CA ALA A 620 10.38 12.52 15.48
C ALA A 620 11.87 12.17 15.48
N LEU A 621 12.21 10.97 15.96
CA LEU A 621 13.57 10.44 15.94
C LEU A 621 14.10 10.33 14.51
N VAL A 622 13.36 9.66 13.62
CA VAL A 622 13.80 9.44 12.23
C VAL A 622 13.89 10.75 11.46
N LEU A 623 12.96 11.69 11.63
CA LEU A 623 13.06 13.01 11.02
C LEU A 623 14.23 13.84 11.58
N PHE A 624 14.46 13.80 12.90
CA PHE A 624 15.58 14.50 13.53
C PHE A 624 16.91 14.03 12.94
N VAL A 625 17.10 12.71 12.90
CA VAL A 625 18.27 12.06 12.35
C VAL A 625 18.40 12.35 10.84
N GLY A 626 17.29 12.32 10.10
CA GLY A 626 17.25 12.69 8.68
C GLY A 626 17.62 14.16 8.41
N LEU A 627 17.29 15.08 9.31
CA LEU A 627 17.76 16.46 9.21
C LEU A 627 19.24 16.59 9.57
N ALA A 628 19.70 15.88 10.61
CA ALA A 628 21.09 15.91 11.04
C ALA A 628 22.06 15.41 9.95
N TRP A 629 21.64 14.41 9.18
CA TRP A 629 22.41 13.86 8.06
C TRP A 629 22.20 14.58 6.71
N GLN A 630 21.36 15.63 6.66
CA GLN A 630 21.09 16.38 5.43
C GLN A 630 22.34 16.89 4.70
N PRO A 631 23.45 17.30 5.36
CA PRO A 631 24.70 17.67 4.68
C PRO A 631 25.32 16.53 3.84
N LEU A 632 24.93 15.29 4.10
CA LEU A 632 25.40 14.10 3.39
C LEU A 632 24.38 13.58 2.35
N ALA A 633 23.25 14.26 2.16
CA ALA A 633 22.15 13.78 1.32
C ALA A 633 22.59 13.44 -0.12
N ASP A 634 23.54 14.19 -0.68
CA ASP A 634 24.08 13.96 -2.04
C ASP A 634 25.30 13.03 -2.08
N ARG A 635 25.81 12.59 -0.93
CA ARG A 635 27.00 11.72 -0.84
C ARG A 635 26.61 10.27 -1.09
N ARG A 636 27.15 9.69 -2.17
CA ARG A 636 26.82 8.33 -2.64
C ARG A 636 27.19 7.25 -1.65
N TRP A 637 28.38 7.32 -1.06
CA TRP A 637 28.82 6.36 -0.05
C TRP A 637 27.83 6.31 1.14
N PHE A 638 27.29 7.48 1.53
CA PHE A 638 26.34 7.55 2.63
C PHE A 638 24.97 6.98 2.24
N GLN A 639 24.49 7.25 1.03
CA GLN A 639 23.28 6.62 0.50
C GLN A 639 23.39 5.08 0.49
N TRP A 640 24.56 4.54 0.13
CA TRP A 640 24.82 3.09 0.19
C TRP A 640 24.87 2.54 1.61
N LEU A 641 25.50 3.26 2.55
CA LEU A 641 25.46 2.90 3.96
C LEU A 641 24.03 2.86 4.50
N LEU A 642 23.16 3.76 4.07
CA LEU A 642 21.74 3.72 4.43
C LEU A 642 21.02 2.50 3.82
N VAL A 643 21.33 2.10 2.58
CA VAL A 643 20.80 0.85 2.00
C VAL A 643 21.23 -0.36 2.84
N LEU A 644 22.49 -0.42 3.27
CA LEU A 644 22.99 -1.49 4.14
C LEU A 644 22.30 -1.49 5.51
N LEU A 645 22.11 -0.31 6.11
CA LEU A 645 21.34 -0.17 7.35
C LEU A 645 19.90 -0.69 7.17
N LEU A 646 19.23 -0.34 6.07
CA LEU A 646 17.88 -0.82 5.78
C LEU A 646 17.81 -2.34 5.64
N LEU A 647 18.80 -2.97 5.01
CA LEU A 647 18.89 -4.43 4.92
C LEU A 647 18.98 -5.05 6.31
N LEU A 648 19.82 -4.49 7.20
CA LEU A 648 19.96 -4.98 8.58
C LEU A 648 18.68 -4.78 9.39
N VAL A 649 18.05 -3.60 9.32
CA VAL A 649 16.79 -3.30 10.03
C VAL A 649 15.66 -4.20 9.54
N ALA A 650 15.50 -4.36 8.22
CA ALA A 650 14.49 -5.24 7.64
C ALA A 650 14.73 -6.71 8.04
N TRP A 651 15.97 -7.19 7.98
CA TRP A 651 16.30 -8.53 8.46
C TRP A 651 15.95 -8.67 9.94
N ASN A 652 16.46 -7.79 10.80
CA ASN A 652 16.22 -7.87 12.24
C ASN A 652 14.73 -7.93 12.56
N ASN A 653 13.95 -7.01 12.00
CA ASN A 653 12.52 -6.91 12.31
C ASN A 653 11.73 -8.06 11.67
N SER A 654 12.22 -8.68 10.58
CA SER A 654 11.66 -9.93 10.06
C SER A 654 11.76 -11.07 11.07
N ILE A 655 12.75 -11.06 11.97
CA ILE A 655 12.87 -12.06 13.03
C ILE A 655 11.73 -11.87 14.05
N LEU A 656 11.47 -10.65 14.50
CA LEU A 656 10.32 -10.37 15.37
C LEU A 656 9.01 -10.84 14.73
N ILE A 657 8.77 -10.46 13.47
CA ILE A 657 7.57 -10.85 12.73
C ILE A 657 7.45 -12.38 12.67
N LYS A 658 8.52 -13.08 12.31
CA LYS A 658 8.54 -14.54 12.26
C LYS A 658 8.25 -15.17 13.63
N THR A 659 8.79 -14.61 14.69
CA THR A 659 8.53 -15.05 16.07
C THR A 659 7.06 -14.90 16.41
N ILE A 660 6.46 -13.72 16.15
CA ILE A 660 5.02 -13.48 16.35
C ILE A 660 4.20 -14.52 15.57
N LEU A 661 4.44 -14.65 14.26
CA LEU A 661 3.74 -15.61 13.41
C LEU A 661 3.84 -17.05 13.90
N SER A 662 5.01 -17.47 14.41
CA SER A 662 5.22 -18.81 14.94
C SER A 662 4.44 -19.08 16.23
N VAL A 663 4.37 -18.07 17.11
CA VAL A 663 3.66 -18.16 18.39
C VAL A 663 2.15 -18.09 18.17
N LEU A 664 1.66 -17.23 17.28
CA LEU A 664 0.24 -17.19 16.90
C LEU A 664 -0.21 -18.51 16.27
N ARG A 665 0.63 -19.12 15.41
CA ARG A 665 0.35 -20.44 14.82
C ARG A 665 0.19 -21.55 15.86
N ALA A 666 0.90 -21.48 16.99
CA ALA A 666 0.81 -22.51 18.02
C ALA A 666 -0.47 -22.41 18.86
N GLN A 667 -1.19 -21.29 18.75
CA GLN A 667 -2.36 -20.98 19.58
C GLN A 667 -3.69 -21.21 18.84
N VAL A 668 -3.64 -21.56 17.54
CA VAL A 668 -4.80 -21.74 16.66
C VAL A 668 -4.57 -22.90 15.71
#